data_AF-C9SYX2-F1
#
_entry.id   AF-C9SYX2-F1
#
_cell.length_a   1.000
_cell.length_b   1.000
_cell.length_c   1.000
_cell.angle_alpha   90.00
_cell.angle_beta   90.00
_cell.angle_gamma   90.00
#
_symmetry.space_group_name_H-M   'P 1'
#
loop_
_entity.id
_entity.type
_entity.pdbx_description
1 polymer ?
#
loop_
_entity_poly.entity_id
_entity_poly.type
_entity_poly.pdbx_seq_one_letter_code
_entity_poly.pdbx_strand_id
1 'polypeptide(L)'
;MRFFSRVGAGAALLAAVSFLEGVAGQTDWTSPDTGIVYQSYTGSTGMTYGIALPTNSLTVDATEYLGYINCPTPAGEDQGWCGLSLMPSMTNSLLFMAHPYEGEVLTSFHFATSRESVENYKGQATITQITSRVTATGFSLEYRCQNCFNWEQDGFVGGHATTQGFIVTSWALSNKAPGNAVCPSALVIEQHASQGINGGAITPGFTNANYATWAQLANKVVTGNCGGGTPTSTGGAGPTTTSVPETPVTGVPVPNTAYDYIIVGSGAGGIPLADKLSEAGHKVLLIEKGPPSSGRWGGKRGPTWLANTNLTRFDVPGLCNEIWHDSAGIACRDTDQMAGCVLGGGTAINAALWWKPYAADWDYNFPAGWKASDVAAAQQRVFNRIPGTTRHLGTASSPSNRTFGYTPYMYSNGERGGPMATYLVTANARSNFKLIMNTQVRRVIRSGGHVTGVEVEPYLDGGFQGVIPLTAVTGRVILSAGTFGSAKILLRSGIGPTDQLDVVSNSTRDGSTMISRNQWINLPVGYNLEDHTNTNVVLEHPSVQFYDFYTAYDGTAPYQADIQKYLTQRSGILAQSAPNIGPLFFEEIRGADNVVRQLQWTARMEASEGEVDGTTPRANPWIGTNKFGNQDGRINNGDSVVDTNTVSTAPTTSFVVDASIFPGMVTANPSAYFVVAAEHAASKILALPLARASPSTSSAAASSGGAASSALPASMPQQLKRVILVYGEDRGREGVGPGPNSIHCPY
;
A
#
# COMPACT_ATOMS: atom_id res chain seq x y z
N MET A 1 -30.36 -50.30 -36.67
CA MET A 1 -31.79 -50.27 -37.05
C MET A 1 -32.60 -49.76 -35.87
N ARG A 2 -33.43 -48.72 -36.11
CA ARG A 2 -34.61 -48.23 -35.37
C ARG A 2 -34.42 -47.41 -34.07
N PHE A 3 -35.36 -46.45 -33.97
CA PHE A 3 -35.42 -45.18 -33.23
C PHE A 3 -36.42 -45.25 -32.05
N PHE A 4 -36.32 -44.24 -31.14
CA PHE A 4 -37.30 -43.75 -30.13
C PHE A 4 -37.64 -44.70 -28.95
N SER A 5 -37.89 -44.30 -27.69
CA SER A 5 -38.08 -42.99 -27.03
C SER A 5 -38.37 -43.17 -25.51
N ARG A 6 -38.04 -42.14 -24.71
CA ARG A 6 -38.74 -41.61 -23.50
C ARG A 6 -38.55 -42.22 -22.08
N VAL A 7 -38.05 -41.31 -21.22
CA VAL A 7 -38.46 -40.94 -19.83
C VAL A 7 -37.95 -41.78 -18.65
N GLY A 8 -37.33 -41.07 -17.70
CA GLY A 8 -37.47 -41.36 -16.27
C GLY A 8 -36.16 -41.43 -15.48
N ALA A 9 -35.43 -40.32 -15.37
CA ALA A 9 -34.38 -40.20 -14.35
C ALA A 9 -35.02 -40.09 -12.97
N GLY A 10 -34.83 -41.12 -12.14
CA GLY A 10 -35.20 -41.14 -10.74
C GLY A 10 -34.02 -41.62 -9.90
N ALA A 11 -33.81 -40.90 -8.79
CA ALA A 11 -33.03 -41.24 -7.62
C ALA A 11 -31.49 -41.07 -7.67
N ALA A 12 -31.04 -39.94 -7.12
CA ALA A 12 -30.07 -39.98 -6.02
C ALA A 12 -30.43 -38.85 -5.03
N LEU A 13 -30.98 -39.24 -3.88
CA LEU A 13 -31.30 -38.37 -2.74
C LEU A 13 -30.44 -38.82 -1.54
N LEU A 14 -30.17 -37.86 -0.65
CA LEU A 14 -29.48 -37.93 0.66
C LEU A 14 -27.96 -37.63 0.69
N ALA A 15 -27.65 -36.33 0.75
CA ALA A 15 -27.09 -35.72 1.97
C ALA A 15 -27.13 -34.18 1.85
N ALA A 16 -28.28 -33.55 2.15
CA ALA A 16 -28.37 -32.11 2.33
C ALA A 16 -29.55 -31.77 3.24
N VAL A 17 -29.27 -31.51 4.52
CA VAL A 17 -30.19 -30.75 5.38
C VAL A 17 -29.34 -29.72 6.12
N SER A 18 -29.80 -28.46 6.09
CA SER A 18 -29.36 -27.21 6.76
C SER A 18 -29.04 -26.15 5.69
N PHE A 19 -29.83 -25.13 5.35
CA PHE A 19 -31.04 -24.52 5.90
C PHE A 19 -31.91 -24.03 4.74
N LEU A 20 -33.14 -24.54 4.59
CA LEU A 20 -34.22 -23.83 3.89
C LEU A 20 -34.99 -23.13 5.00
N GLU A 21 -34.73 -21.84 5.20
CA GLU A 21 -35.54 -21.04 6.09
C GLU A 21 -36.89 -20.77 5.42
N GLY A 22 -37.96 -20.90 6.20
CA GLY A 22 -39.33 -20.85 5.73
C GLY A 22 -39.69 -19.53 5.04
N VAL A 23 -40.66 -19.62 4.14
CA VAL A 23 -41.26 -18.50 3.40
C VAL A 23 -41.61 -17.37 4.36
N ALA A 24 -40.88 -16.26 4.29
CA ALA A 24 -41.26 -15.05 4.99
C ALA A 24 -42.61 -14.56 4.47
N GLY A 25 -43.51 -14.16 5.38
CA GLY A 25 -44.84 -13.65 5.01
C GLY A 25 -44.73 -12.39 4.15
N GLN A 26 -45.29 -12.46 2.94
CA GLN A 26 -45.45 -11.32 2.04
C GLN A 26 -46.41 -10.31 2.69
N THR A 27 -45.96 -9.08 2.89
CA THR A 27 -46.77 -8.00 3.49
C THR A 27 -46.67 -6.72 2.66
N ASP A 28 -47.71 -5.89 2.70
CA ASP A 28 -47.62 -4.52 2.18
C ASP A 28 -46.97 -3.64 3.25
N TRP A 29 -45.98 -2.85 2.85
CA TRP A 29 -45.30 -1.90 3.72
C TRP A 29 -45.26 -0.53 3.07
N THR A 30 -45.75 0.49 3.77
CA THR A 30 -45.71 1.87 3.32
C THR A 30 -44.52 2.59 3.95
N SER A 31 -43.64 3.14 3.11
CA SER A 31 -42.51 3.93 3.59
C SER A 31 -43.00 5.17 4.36
N PRO A 32 -42.55 5.37 5.62
CA PRO A 32 -42.86 6.56 6.37
C PRO A 32 -42.14 7.81 5.82
N ASP A 33 -41.06 7.62 5.06
CA ASP A 33 -40.25 8.71 4.52
C ASP A 33 -40.81 9.23 3.18
N THR A 34 -41.30 8.33 2.32
CA THR A 34 -41.68 8.66 0.94
C THR A 34 -43.16 8.42 0.64
N GLY A 35 -43.86 7.66 1.49
CA GLY A 35 -45.24 7.23 1.26
C GLY A 35 -45.38 6.15 0.17
N ILE A 36 -44.28 5.61 -0.34
CA ILE A 36 -44.30 4.53 -1.34
C ILE A 36 -44.77 3.23 -0.68
N VAL A 37 -45.69 2.54 -1.34
CA VAL A 37 -46.15 1.21 -0.91
C VAL A 37 -45.34 0.16 -1.62
N TYR A 38 -44.62 -0.67 -0.87
CA TYR A 38 -43.85 -1.81 -1.35
C TYR A 38 -44.50 -3.11 -0.93
N GLN A 39 -44.44 -4.11 -1.79
CA GLN A 39 -44.58 -5.49 -1.35
C GLN A 39 -43.27 -5.92 -0.68
N SER A 40 -43.29 -6.17 0.62
CA SER A 40 -42.09 -6.46 1.41
C SER A 40 -41.99 -7.92 1.85
N TYR A 41 -40.75 -8.38 1.99
CA TYR A 41 -40.35 -9.65 2.56
C TYR A 41 -39.30 -9.40 3.64
N THR A 42 -39.40 -10.10 4.77
CA THR A 42 -38.41 -10.00 5.86
C THR A 42 -37.77 -11.36 6.12
N GLY A 43 -36.47 -11.46 5.86
CA GLY A 43 -35.68 -12.65 6.16
C GLY A 43 -35.52 -12.89 7.66
N SER A 44 -35.13 -14.10 8.03
CA SER A 44 -34.90 -14.56 9.41
C SER A 44 -33.89 -13.70 10.18
N THR A 45 -32.94 -13.09 9.47
CA THR A 45 -31.88 -12.23 10.02
C THR A 45 -32.32 -10.79 10.24
N GLY A 46 -33.57 -10.45 9.92
CA GLY A 46 -34.11 -9.10 10.01
C GLY A 46 -33.84 -8.24 8.78
N MET A 47 -33.22 -8.79 7.71
CA MET A 47 -33.15 -8.09 6.42
C MET A 47 -34.56 -7.99 5.84
N THR A 48 -35.00 -6.77 5.57
CA THR A 48 -36.26 -6.52 4.87
C THR A 48 -35.96 -5.97 3.49
N TYR A 49 -36.66 -6.43 2.46
CA TYR A 49 -36.62 -5.80 1.15
C TYR A 49 -38.02 -5.76 0.56
N GLY A 50 -38.25 -4.85 -0.39
CA GLY A 50 -39.54 -4.73 -1.04
C GLY A 50 -39.46 -4.23 -2.47
N ILE A 51 -40.53 -4.50 -3.23
CA ILE A 51 -40.64 -4.16 -4.64
C ILE A 51 -42.01 -3.51 -4.91
N ALA A 52 -42.01 -2.46 -5.72
CA ALA A 52 -43.21 -1.86 -6.32
C ALA A 52 -43.01 -1.74 -7.83
N LEU A 53 -44.08 -1.93 -8.60
CA LEU A 53 -44.11 -2.02 -10.06
C LEU A 53 -45.14 -1.07 -10.69
N PRO A 54 -44.97 -0.77 -11.99
CA PRO A 54 -45.99 -0.09 -12.79
C PRO A 54 -47.35 -0.79 -12.73
N THR A 55 -48.44 -0.04 -12.87
CA THR A 55 -49.82 -0.58 -12.86
C THR A 55 -50.10 -1.65 -13.91
N ASN A 56 -49.45 -1.57 -15.06
CA ASN A 56 -49.65 -2.49 -16.17
C ASN A 56 -48.78 -3.75 -16.10
N SER A 57 -48.04 -3.98 -15.01
CA SER A 57 -47.05 -5.07 -14.94
C SER A 57 -47.63 -6.50 -15.01
N LEU A 58 -48.94 -6.64 -14.81
CA LEU A 58 -49.68 -7.90 -14.99
C LEU A 58 -50.12 -8.15 -16.43
N THR A 59 -50.10 -7.13 -17.29
CA THR A 59 -50.54 -7.20 -18.69
C THR A 59 -49.42 -6.92 -19.69
N VAL A 60 -48.35 -6.25 -19.26
CA VAL A 60 -47.13 -5.97 -20.01
C VAL A 60 -45.95 -6.23 -19.07
N ASP A 61 -44.92 -6.94 -19.55
CA ASP A 61 -43.75 -7.20 -18.73
C ASP A 61 -43.05 -5.88 -18.37
N ALA A 62 -42.85 -5.65 -17.07
CA ALA A 62 -42.14 -4.49 -16.58
C ALA A 62 -40.66 -4.59 -16.91
N THR A 63 -40.04 -3.45 -17.24
CA THR A 63 -38.58 -3.36 -17.42
C THR A 63 -37.88 -2.71 -16.23
N GLU A 64 -38.64 -2.14 -15.30
CA GLU A 64 -38.14 -1.41 -14.13
C GLU A 64 -39.01 -1.64 -12.89
N TYR A 65 -38.47 -1.34 -11.71
CA TYR A 65 -39.17 -1.37 -10.43
C TYR A 65 -38.65 -0.32 -9.44
N LEU A 66 -39.41 -0.02 -8.39
CA LEU A 66 -38.94 0.67 -7.20
C LEU A 66 -38.62 -0.35 -6.12
N GLY A 67 -37.41 -0.28 -5.56
CA GLY A 67 -36.91 -1.20 -4.56
C GLY A 67 -36.74 -0.54 -3.20
N TYR A 68 -36.95 -1.32 -2.15
CA TYR A 68 -36.62 -1.00 -0.77
C TYR A 68 -35.69 -2.08 -0.22
N ILE A 69 -34.66 -1.68 0.51
CA ILE A 69 -33.83 -2.58 1.32
C ILE A 69 -33.63 -1.94 2.69
N ASN A 70 -33.78 -2.74 3.75
CA ASN A 70 -33.34 -2.48 5.11
C ASN A 70 -32.42 -3.62 5.53
N CYS A 71 -31.14 -3.31 5.67
CA CYS A 71 -30.08 -4.26 5.91
C CYS A 71 -29.56 -4.10 7.34
N PRO A 72 -29.76 -5.10 8.24
CA PRO A 72 -29.20 -5.06 9.58
C PRO A 72 -27.71 -5.37 9.54
N THR A 73 -26.88 -4.55 10.20
CA THR A 73 -25.43 -4.71 10.25
C THR A 73 -24.96 -4.56 11.71
N PRO A 74 -25.13 -5.60 12.55
CA PRO A 74 -24.85 -5.52 13.99
C PRO A 74 -23.36 -5.35 14.33
N ALA A 75 -22.47 -5.41 13.33
CA ALA A 75 -21.02 -5.24 13.48
C ALA A 75 -20.58 -3.76 13.60
N GLY A 76 -21.50 -2.80 13.46
CA GLY A 76 -21.24 -1.37 13.64
C GLY A 76 -21.51 -0.53 12.38
N GLU A 77 -21.31 0.79 12.51
CA GLU A 77 -21.45 1.75 11.40
C GLU A 77 -20.51 1.42 10.23
N ASP A 78 -20.98 1.64 9.00
CA ASP A 78 -20.28 1.33 7.75
C ASP A 78 -19.81 -0.13 7.60
N GLN A 79 -20.41 -1.06 8.35
CA GLN A 79 -20.21 -2.50 8.19
C GLN A 79 -21.34 -3.16 7.42
N GLY A 80 -21.04 -4.31 6.84
CA GLY A 80 -21.99 -5.19 6.20
C GLY A 80 -22.37 -4.83 4.76
N TRP A 81 -23.12 -5.72 4.13
CA TRP A 81 -23.72 -5.50 2.82
C TRP A 81 -24.93 -6.40 2.64
N CYS A 82 -25.87 -5.96 1.79
CA CYS A 82 -27.02 -6.75 1.38
C CYS A 82 -27.07 -6.88 -0.14
N GLY A 83 -27.52 -8.03 -0.61
CA GLY A 83 -27.72 -8.33 -2.02
C GLY A 83 -29.13 -8.82 -2.32
N LEU A 84 -29.62 -8.53 -3.52
CA LEU A 84 -30.92 -8.97 -4.04
C LEU A 84 -30.77 -9.47 -5.48
N SER A 85 -31.50 -10.53 -5.82
CA SER A 85 -31.70 -10.95 -7.21
C SER A 85 -33.17 -11.27 -7.45
N LEU A 86 -33.65 -11.03 -8.68
CA LEU A 86 -35.01 -11.37 -9.13
C LEU A 86 -35.12 -12.81 -9.65
N MET A 87 -34.18 -13.66 -9.25
CA MET A 87 -34.15 -15.09 -9.53
C MET A 87 -33.74 -15.86 -8.27
N PRO A 88 -34.13 -17.15 -8.16
CA PRO A 88 -33.74 -17.99 -7.04
C PRO A 88 -32.24 -18.35 -7.01
N SER A 89 -31.56 -18.25 -8.16
CA SER A 89 -30.16 -18.64 -8.29
C SER A 89 -29.25 -17.42 -8.27
N MET A 90 -28.14 -17.49 -7.53
CA MET A 90 -27.06 -16.50 -7.60
C MET A 90 -26.37 -16.53 -8.96
N THR A 91 -26.18 -17.73 -9.55
CA THR A 91 -25.46 -17.85 -10.82
C THR A 91 -26.36 -17.54 -12.00
N ASN A 92 -25.77 -16.95 -13.05
CA ASN A 92 -26.38 -16.57 -14.32
C ASN A 92 -27.56 -15.58 -14.19
N SER A 93 -27.55 -14.80 -13.12
CA SER A 93 -28.62 -13.84 -12.78
C SER A 93 -28.03 -12.47 -12.48
N LEU A 94 -28.81 -11.41 -12.72
CA LEU A 94 -28.45 -10.06 -12.29
C LEU A 94 -28.47 -9.98 -10.76
N LEU A 95 -27.36 -9.54 -10.17
CA LEU A 95 -27.20 -9.37 -8.73
C LEU A 95 -27.10 -7.88 -8.41
N PHE A 96 -28.02 -7.38 -7.60
CA PHE A 96 -27.95 -6.04 -7.03
C PHE A 96 -27.29 -6.13 -5.65
N MET A 97 -26.39 -5.20 -5.35
CA MET A 97 -25.71 -5.12 -4.06
C MET A 97 -25.73 -3.70 -3.53
N ALA A 98 -25.91 -3.56 -2.22
CA ALA A 98 -25.88 -2.29 -1.50
C ALA A 98 -25.08 -2.42 -0.20
N HIS A 99 -24.33 -1.38 0.16
CA HIS A 99 -23.56 -1.31 1.41
C HIS A 99 -23.38 0.14 1.89
N PRO A 100 -23.21 0.35 3.20
CA PRO A 100 -22.95 1.67 3.76
C PRO A 100 -21.47 2.06 3.61
N TYR A 101 -21.20 3.33 3.36
CA TYR A 101 -19.85 3.89 3.33
C TYR A 101 -19.90 5.40 3.62
N GLU A 102 -19.21 5.85 4.68
CA GLU A 102 -19.10 7.26 5.10
C GLU A 102 -20.47 7.96 5.25
N GLY A 103 -21.47 7.25 5.79
CA GLY A 103 -22.81 7.77 6.02
C GLY A 103 -23.72 7.81 4.79
N GLU A 104 -23.22 7.38 3.62
CA GLU A 104 -23.99 7.17 2.40
C GLU A 104 -24.21 5.66 2.14
N VAL A 105 -25.15 5.32 1.26
CA VAL A 105 -25.32 3.94 0.77
C VAL A 105 -24.86 3.87 -0.67
N LEU A 106 -23.88 3.01 -0.94
CA LEU A 106 -23.36 2.74 -2.28
C LEU A 106 -24.03 1.50 -2.87
N THR A 107 -24.15 1.46 -4.19
CA THR A 107 -24.80 0.34 -4.90
C THR A 107 -24.02 -0.09 -6.13
N SER A 108 -24.07 -1.37 -6.46
CA SER A 108 -23.45 -1.97 -7.65
C SER A 108 -24.30 -3.08 -8.24
N PHE A 109 -24.04 -3.40 -9.51
CA PHE A 109 -24.54 -4.60 -10.15
C PHE A 109 -23.41 -5.58 -10.44
N HIS A 110 -23.68 -6.85 -10.14
CA HIS A 110 -22.76 -7.95 -10.33
C HIS A 110 -23.41 -9.08 -11.11
N PHE A 111 -22.57 -9.96 -11.64
CA PHE A 111 -22.97 -11.17 -12.34
C PHE A 111 -22.05 -12.32 -11.94
N ALA A 112 -22.63 -13.47 -11.59
CA ALA A 112 -21.87 -14.64 -11.17
C ALA A 112 -22.08 -15.80 -12.15
N THR A 113 -21.01 -16.33 -12.73
CA THR A 113 -21.07 -17.53 -13.61
C THR A 113 -20.86 -18.83 -12.82
N SER A 114 -20.30 -18.73 -11.61
CA SER A 114 -20.10 -19.83 -10.67
C SER A 114 -20.32 -19.33 -9.23
N ARG A 115 -20.27 -20.22 -8.24
CA ARG A 115 -20.39 -19.85 -6.82
C ARG A 115 -19.17 -19.12 -6.25
N GLU A 116 -18.06 -19.14 -6.98
CA GLU A 116 -16.77 -18.57 -6.57
C GLU A 116 -16.40 -17.32 -7.39
N SER A 117 -17.13 -17.05 -8.47
CA SER A 117 -16.87 -15.95 -9.39
C SER A 117 -17.97 -14.90 -9.31
N VAL A 118 -17.62 -13.68 -8.96
CA VAL A 118 -18.51 -12.52 -9.00
C VAL A 118 -17.80 -11.40 -9.78
N GLU A 119 -18.36 -11.04 -10.93
CA GLU A 119 -17.85 -9.98 -11.80
C GLU A 119 -18.81 -8.78 -11.79
N ASN A 120 -18.38 -7.63 -12.30
CA ASN A 120 -19.29 -6.53 -12.56
C ASN A 120 -20.27 -6.89 -13.68
N TYR A 121 -21.53 -6.47 -13.52
CA TYR A 121 -22.50 -6.58 -14.59
C TYR A 121 -22.23 -5.51 -15.66
N LYS A 122 -22.11 -5.94 -16.92
CA LYS A 122 -21.76 -5.07 -18.07
C LYS A 122 -22.98 -4.60 -18.87
N GLY A 123 -24.19 -5.00 -18.47
CA GLY A 123 -25.42 -4.66 -19.19
C GLY A 123 -26.02 -3.30 -18.82
N GLN A 124 -27.27 -3.07 -19.25
CA GLN A 124 -27.91 -1.74 -19.25
C GLN A 124 -28.72 -1.41 -17.98
N ALA A 125 -28.55 -2.19 -16.91
CA ALA A 125 -29.29 -1.97 -15.67
C ALA A 125 -28.73 -0.74 -14.94
N THR A 126 -29.61 0.13 -14.42
CA THR A 126 -29.22 1.35 -13.70
C THR A 126 -30.00 1.52 -12.41
N ILE A 127 -29.37 2.21 -11.44
CA ILE A 127 -29.95 2.54 -10.13
C ILE A 127 -29.94 4.04 -9.93
N THR A 128 -31.07 4.58 -9.49
CA THR A 128 -31.18 5.95 -9.00
C THR A 128 -31.85 5.92 -7.63
N GLN A 129 -31.22 6.51 -6.61
CA GLN A 129 -31.75 6.50 -5.25
C GLN A 129 -32.88 7.51 -5.06
N ILE A 130 -33.81 7.16 -4.17
CA ILE A 130 -34.89 8.02 -3.67
C ILE A 130 -34.50 8.57 -2.30
N THR A 131 -34.18 7.68 -1.36
CA THR A 131 -33.69 8.04 -0.03
C THR A 131 -32.79 6.93 0.51
N SER A 132 -31.84 7.29 1.37
CA SER A 132 -30.95 6.36 2.05
C SER A 132 -30.64 6.86 3.46
N ARG A 133 -30.48 5.92 4.41
CA ARG A 133 -30.12 6.22 5.80
C ARG A 133 -29.12 5.19 6.31
N VAL A 134 -28.04 5.65 6.94
CA VAL A 134 -27.10 4.80 7.69
C VAL A 134 -27.34 5.03 9.18
N THR A 135 -27.35 3.94 9.96
CA THR A 135 -27.55 3.94 11.41
C THR A 135 -26.48 3.10 12.09
N ALA A 136 -26.38 3.19 13.42
CA ALA A 136 -25.43 2.41 14.21
C ALA A 136 -25.55 0.88 14.05
N THR A 137 -26.69 0.39 13.56
CA THR A 137 -27.03 -1.04 13.51
C THR A 137 -27.47 -1.52 12.13
N GLY A 138 -27.31 -0.72 11.08
CA GLY A 138 -27.83 -1.05 9.75
C GLY A 138 -27.95 0.14 8.82
N PHE A 139 -28.47 -0.11 7.62
CA PHE A 139 -28.80 0.94 6.66
C PHE A 139 -30.11 0.61 5.92
N SER A 140 -30.79 1.66 5.45
CA SER A 140 -31.93 1.54 4.55
C SER A 140 -31.71 2.30 3.25
N LEU A 141 -32.32 1.80 2.18
CA LEU A 141 -32.24 2.34 0.83
C LEU A 141 -33.58 2.16 0.11
N GLU A 142 -34.10 3.25 -0.43
CA GLU A 142 -35.16 3.26 -1.43
C GLU A 142 -34.57 3.70 -2.78
N TYR A 143 -34.88 2.99 -3.85
CA TYR A 143 -34.25 3.20 -5.15
C TYR A 143 -35.18 2.84 -6.31
N ARG A 144 -34.86 3.35 -7.50
CA ARG A 144 -35.44 2.94 -8.77
C ARG A 144 -34.42 2.12 -9.55
N CYS A 145 -34.82 0.94 -10.00
CA CYS A 145 -34.01 0.03 -10.80
C CYS A 145 -34.57 -0.02 -12.22
N GLN A 146 -33.83 0.52 -13.20
CA GLN A 146 -34.26 0.54 -14.59
C GLN A 146 -33.52 -0.53 -15.40
N ASN A 147 -34.21 -1.18 -16.33
CA ASN A 147 -33.71 -2.30 -17.13
C ASN A 147 -33.21 -3.49 -16.29
N CYS A 148 -33.84 -3.74 -15.13
CA CYS A 148 -33.40 -4.77 -14.18
C CYS A 148 -34.14 -6.11 -14.31
N PHE A 149 -35.23 -6.16 -15.10
CA PHE A 149 -36.00 -7.39 -15.31
C PHE A 149 -35.44 -8.30 -16.41
N ASN A 150 -34.48 -7.81 -17.20
CA ASN A 150 -33.84 -8.56 -18.26
C ASN A 150 -32.34 -8.30 -18.19
N TRP A 151 -31.53 -9.34 -18.35
CA TRP A 151 -30.08 -9.23 -18.35
C TRP A 151 -29.44 -10.15 -19.37
N GLU A 152 -28.29 -9.69 -19.85
CA GLU A 152 -27.42 -10.44 -20.74
C GLU A 152 -25.97 -10.15 -20.37
N GLN A 153 -25.17 -11.22 -20.20
CA GLN A 153 -23.72 -11.10 -20.05
C GLN A 153 -23.04 -12.37 -20.54
N ASP A 154 -22.02 -12.21 -21.39
CA ASP A 154 -21.15 -13.29 -21.87
C ASP A 154 -21.93 -14.49 -22.45
N GLY A 155 -23.05 -14.22 -23.15
CA GLY A 155 -23.92 -15.21 -23.78
C GLY A 155 -25.00 -15.80 -22.87
N PHE A 156 -25.02 -15.46 -21.57
CA PHE A 156 -26.08 -15.83 -20.65
C PHE A 156 -27.20 -14.79 -20.69
N VAL A 157 -28.37 -15.19 -21.20
CA VAL A 157 -29.59 -14.39 -21.22
C VAL A 157 -30.54 -14.87 -20.13
N GLY A 158 -31.03 -13.95 -19.32
CA GLY A 158 -32.03 -14.24 -18.29
C GLY A 158 -32.95 -13.05 -18.05
N GLY A 159 -34.07 -13.32 -17.39
CA GLY A 159 -35.04 -12.29 -17.08
C GLY A 159 -36.22 -12.84 -16.31
N HIS A 160 -37.07 -11.94 -15.85
CA HIS A 160 -38.29 -12.27 -15.15
C HIS A 160 -39.49 -11.53 -15.77
N ALA A 161 -40.49 -12.30 -16.22
CA ALA A 161 -41.69 -11.78 -16.87
C ALA A 161 -42.78 -11.52 -15.83
N THR A 162 -43.04 -10.25 -15.52
CA THR A 162 -44.04 -9.87 -14.50
C THR A 162 -45.47 -10.28 -14.90
N THR A 163 -45.74 -10.48 -16.18
CA THR A 163 -47.04 -11.02 -16.65
C THR A 163 -47.31 -12.45 -16.19
N GLN A 164 -46.31 -13.17 -15.67
CA GLN A 164 -46.50 -14.47 -15.03
C GLN A 164 -47.24 -14.38 -13.69
N GLY A 165 -47.43 -13.16 -13.15
CA GLY A 165 -48.21 -12.92 -11.94
C GLY A 165 -47.56 -13.41 -10.66
N PHE A 166 -46.30 -13.85 -10.72
CA PHE A 166 -45.56 -14.38 -9.58
C PHE A 166 -44.08 -14.08 -9.74
N ILE A 167 -43.43 -13.57 -8.69
CA ILE A 167 -42.01 -13.23 -8.68
C ILE A 167 -41.26 -14.02 -7.62
N VAL A 168 -40.09 -14.53 -7.99
CA VAL A 168 -39.15 -15.18 -7.08
C VAL A 168 -37.97 -14.26 -6.90
N THR A 169 -37.57 -14.06 -5.64
CA THR A 169 -36.43 -13.23 -5.28
C THR A 169 -35.50 -14.03 -4.38
N SER A 170 -34.20 -13.80 -4.52
CA SER A 170 -33.21 -14.28 -3.56
C SER A 170 -32.51 -13.09 -2.92
N TRP A 171 -32.09 -13.25 -1.68
CA TRP A 171 -31.40 -12.23 -0.92
C TRP A 171 -30.17 -12.83 -0.25
N ALA A 172 -29.18 -11.97 -0.01
CA ALA A 172 -27.96 -12.31 0.70
C ALA A 172 -27.58 -11.16 1.64
N LEU A 173 -26.96 -11.51 2.76
CA LEU A 173 -26.50 -10.55 3.76
C LEU A 173 -25.13 -10.95 4.29
N SER A 174 -24.26 -9.95 4.48
CA SER A 174 -23.02 -10.07 5.22
C SER A 174 -22.99 -9.05 6.35
N ASN A 175 -22.44 -9.46 7.49
CA ASN A 175 -22.15 -8.56 8.60
C ASN A 175 -20.82 -7.81 8.43
N LYS A 176 -20.02 -8.16 7.42
CA LYS A 176 -18.75 -7.51 7.08
C LYS A 176 -18.90 -6.62 5.86
N ALA A 177 -18.31 -5.43 5.89
CA ALA A 177 -18.26 -4.55 4.72
C ALA A 177 -17.55 -5.25 3.55
N PRO A 178 -17.91 -4.95 2.29
CA PRO A 178 -17.13 -5.41 1.15
C PRO A 178 -15.74 -4.76 1.18
N GLY A 179 -14.71 -5.50 0.75
CA GLY A 179 -13.40 -4.88 0.56
C GLY A 179 -13.47 -3.84 -0.56
N ASN A 180 -12.66 -2.77 -0.46
CA ASN A 180 -12.73 -1.62 -1.36
C ASN A 180 -14.13 -0.97 -1.44
N ALA A 181 -14.86 -0.92 -0.31
CA ALA A 181 -16.24 -0.40 -0.22
C ALA A 181 -16.46 0.96 -0.89
N VAL A 182 -15.45 1.82 -0.97
CA VAL A 182 -15.54 3.12 -1.65
C VAL A 182 -15.78 3.00 -3.17
N CYS A 183 -15.41 1.88 -3.79
CA CYS A 183 -15.51 1.66 -5.23
C CYS A 183 -16.48 0.51 -5.59
N PRO A 184 -17.74 0.83 -5.94
CA PRO A 184 -18.74 -0.15 -6.36
C PRO A 184 -18.33 -1.00 -7.57
N SER A 185 -17.46 -0.51 -8.45
CA SER A 185 -16.97 -1.29 -9.61
C SER A 185 -15.71 -2.10 -9.34
N ALA A 186 -15.17 -2.09 -8.12
CA ALA A 186 -13.98 -2.88 -7.75
C ALA A 186 -14.10 -3.42 -6.33
N LEU A 187 -15.32 -3.79 -5.92
CA LEU A 187 -15.58 -4.41 -4.63
C LEU A 187 -14.90 -5.78 -4.55
N VAL A 188 -14.33 -6.07 -3.38
CA VAL A 188 -13.90 -7.42 -3.01
C VAL A 188 -15.01 -8.04 -2.17
N ILE A 189 -15.79 -8.92 -2.78
CA ILE A 189 -16.99 -9.51 -2.19
C ILE A 189 -16.63 -10.88 -1.62
N GLU A 190 -16.67 -11.01 -0.29
CA GLU A 190 -16.56 -12.30 0.40
C GLU A 190 -17.90 -13.06 0.36
N GLN A 191 -17.89 -14.33 0.76
CA GLN A 191 -19.12 -15.11 0.89
C GLN A 191 -20.08 -14.47 1.91
N HIS A 192 -21.36 -14.34 1.54
CA HIS A 192 -22.41 -13.83 2.43
C HIS A 192 -22.58 -14.68 3.69
N ALA A 193 -22.86 -14.03 4.82
CA ALA A 193 -23.07 -14.67 6.12
C ALA A 193 -24.45 -15.36 6.22
N SER A 194 -25.46 -14.83 5.53
CA SER A 194 -26.80 -15.42 5.44
C SER A 194 -27.41 -15.18 4.07
N GLN A 195 -28.40 -15.98 3.70
CA GLN A 195 -29.08 -15.92 2.42
C GLN A 195 -30.48 -16.54 2.52
N GLY A 196 -31.35 -16.22 1.57
CA GLY A 196 -32.66 -16.86 1.46
C GLY A 196 -33.32 -16.64 0.10
N ILE A 197 -34.44 -17.32 -0.12
CA ILE A 197 -35.26 -17.22 -1.34
C ILE A 197 -36.71 -17.03 -0.91
N ASN A 198 -37.37 -16.04 -1.47
CA ASN A 198 -38.81 -15.82 -1.30
C ASN A 198 -39.52 -15.83 -2.66
N GLY A 199 -40.80 -16.12 -2.67
CA GLY A 199 -41.63 -15.97 -3.85
C GLY A 199 -43.04 -15.56 -3.47
N GLY A 200 -43.69 -14.76 -4.30
CA GLY A 200 -45.04 -14.27 -4.03
C GLY A 200 -45.79 -13.86 -5.28
N ALA A 201 -47.12 -13.88 -5.19
CA ALA A 201 -47.99 -13.39 -6.25
C ALA A 201 -47.88 -11.85 -6.36
N ILE A 202 -48.02 -11.32 -7.57
CA ILE A 202 -48.04 -9.87 -7.80
C ILE A 202 -49.42 -9.35 -7.39
N THR A 203 -49.48 -8.64 -6.26
CA THR A 203 -50.72 -8.08 -5.69
C THR A 203 -50.85 -6.57 -6.03
N PRO A 204 -51.97 -5.90 -5.68
CA PRO A 204 -52.08 -4.45 -5.80
C PRO A 204 -51.05 -3.65 -4.99
N GLY A 205 -50.43 -4.22 -3.94
CA GLY A 205 -49.27 -3.60 -3.27
C GLY A 205 -48.01 -3.64 -4.13
N PHE A 206 -47.93 -4.64 -5.02
CA PHE A 206 -46.88 -4.84 -6.00
C PHE A 206 -47.04 -3.94 -7.23
N THR A 207 -48.27 -3.61 -7.68
CA THR A 207 -48.53 -2.70 -8.82
C THR A 207 -49.39 -1.51 -8.41
N ASN A 208 -48.93 -0.27 -8.58
CA ASN A 208 -49.63 0.89 -8.02
C ASN A 208 -49.86 2.04 -9.00
N ALA A 209 -51.05 2.67 -8.98
CA ALA A 209 -51.41 3.82 -9.81
C ALA A 209 -50.47 5.02 -9.62
N ASN A 210 -49.89 5.17 -8.44
CA ASN A 210 -48.95 6.24 -8.12
C ASN A 210 -47.51 5.93 -8.54
N TYR A 211 -47.22 4.76 -9.13
CA TYR A 211 -45.86 4.34 -9.49
C TYR A 211 -45.12 5.41 -10.31
N ALA A 212 -45.77 5.98 -11.33
CA ALA A 212 -45.14 6.99 -12.17
C ALA A 212 -44.75 8.25 -11.40
N THR A 213 -45.55 8.64 -10.39
CA THR A 213 -45.25 9.76 -9.49
C THR A 213 -44.12 9.40 -8.52
N TRP A 214 -44.14 8.20 -7.95
CA TRP A 214 -43.08 7.72 -7.05
C TRP A 214 -41.73 7.57 -7.75
N ALA A 215 -41.72 7.11 -9.00
CA ALA A 215 -40.52 6.97 -9.80
C ALA A 215 -39.82 8.32 -10.09
N GLN A 216 -40.55 9.43 -10.02
CA GLN A 216 -39.98 10.79 -10.13
C GLN A 216 -39.23 11.23 -8.88
N LEU A 217 -39.44 10.57 -7.73
CA LEU A 217 -38.67 10.85 -6.51
C LEU A 217 -37.23 10.33 -6.60
N ALA A 218 -36.93 9.45 -7.55
CA ALA A 218 -35.58 8.94 -7.78
C ALA A 218 -34.73 10.00 -8.50
N ASN A 219 -34.01 10.80 -7.72
CA ASN A 219 -33.16 11.89 -8.22
C ASN A 219 -31.77 11.93 -7.59
N LYS A 220 -31.47 11.04 -6.63
CA LYS A 220 -30.19 10.99 -5.93
C LYS A 220 -29.29 9.94 -6.58
N VAL A 221 -28.13 10.37 -7.08
CA VAL A 221 -27.07 9.47 -7.55
C VAL A 221 -25.93 9.54 -6.55
N VAL A 222 -25.64 8.44 -5.88
CA VAL A 222 -24.48 8.30 -5.02
C VAL A 222 -23.41 7.59 -5.83
N THR A 223 -22.29 8.28 -6.08
CA THR A 223 -21.16 7.71 -6.81
C THR A 223 -20.09 7.31 -5.81
N GLY A 224 -19.65 6.05 -5.90
CA GLY A 224 -18.46 5.64 -5.18
C GLY A 224 -17.22 6.18 -5.88
N ASN A 225 -16.19 6.48 -5.11
CA ASN A 225 -14.91 6.91 -5.66
C ASN A 225 -14.10 5.68 -6.08
N CYS A 226 -14.20 5.36 -7.36
CA CYS A 226 -13.51 4.23 -7.96
C CYS A 226 -12.09 4.50 -8.44
N GLY A 227 -11.60 5.73 -8.30
CA GLY A 227 -10.26 6.10 -8.73
C GLY A 227 -9.91 5.57 -10.12
N GLY A 228 -10.59 6.04 -11.17
CA GLY A 228 -10.24 5.68 -12.55
C GLY A 228 -10.21 6.93 -13.43
N GLY A 229 -9.14 7.28 -14.15
CA GLY A 229 -7.82 6.69 -14.31
C GLY A 229 -6.85 7.74 -14.86
N THR A 230 -5.57 7.37 -15.00
CA THR A 230 -4.45 8.26 -15.42
C THR A 230 -4.06 9.30 -14.36
N PRO A 231 -2.76 9.50 -14.06
CA PRO A 231 -2.31 10.42 -13.03
C PRO A 231 -2.44 11.84 -13.56
N THR A 232 -3.52 12.52 -13.17
CA THR A 232 -3.60 13.97 -13.34
C THR A 232 -3.90 14.58 -11.99
N SER A 233 -2.84 15.13 -11.38
CA SER A 233 -2.92 15.96 -10.21
C SER A 233 -3.52 17.32 -10.58
N THR A 234 -4.59 17.72 -9.90
CA THR A 234 -4.78 19.13 -9.54
C THR A 234 -5.60 19.23 -8.25
N GLY A 235 -4.95 19.75 -7.21
CA GLY A 235 -5.56 20.71 -6.29
C GLY A 235 -6.46 20.18 -5.17
N GLY A 236 -5.84 19.85 -4.04
CA GLY A 236 -6.23 20.36 -2.73
C GLY A 236 -7.61 20.02 -2.16
N ALA A 237 -7.66 18.99 -1.32
CA ALA A 237 -8.20 19.05 0.05
C ALA A 237 -7.92 17.70 0.77
N GLY A 238 -7.35 17.80 1.97
CA GLY A 238 -7.19 16.80 3.05
C GLY A 238 -7.26 15.29 2.76
N PRO A 239 -6.26 14.49 3.17
CA PRO A 239 -6.41 13.04 3.18
C PRO A 239 -7.36 12.62 4.31
N THR A 240 -8.59 12.21 3.97
CA THR A 240 -9.47 11.51 4.91
C THR A 240 -8.99 10.07 5.03
N THR A 241 -8.67 9.67 6.26
CA THR A 241 -8.13 8.36 6.61
C THR A 241 -9.18 7.27 6.50
N THR A 242 -9.08 6.37 5.54
CA THR A 242 -9.80 5.09 5.54
C THR A 242 -9.21 4.19 6.63
N SER A 243 -9.85 4.16 7.79
CA SER A 243 -9.59 3.16 8.84
C SER A 243 -10.27 1.85 8.46
N VAL A 244 -9.50 0.87 8.03
CA VAL A 244 -9.90 -0.55 8.12
C VAL A 244 -10.28 -0.82 9.58
N PRO A 245 -11.41 -1.47 9.91
CA PRO A 245 -11.67 -1.90 11.28
C PRO A 245 -10.59 -2.91 11.68
N GLU A 246 -9.56 -2.43 12.39
CA GLU A 246 -8.60 -3.27 13.08
C GLU A 246 -9.36 -4.07 14.14
N THR A 247 -9.26 -5.40 14.07
CA THR A 247 -9.55 -6.25 15.23
C THR A 247 -8.78 -5.64 16.41
N PRO A 248 -9.38 -5.46 17.60
CA PRO A 248 -8.70 -4.78 18.71
C PRO A 248 -7.35 -5.45 18.99
N VAL A 249 -6.28 -4.78 18.59
CA VAL A 249 -4.93 -5.33 18.71
C VAL A 249 -4.56 -5.35 20.18
N THR A 250 -4.21 -6.52 20.71
CA THR A 250 -3.87 -6.62 22.13
C THR A 250 -2.44 -6.14 22.36
N GLY A 251 -2.30 -4.90 22.84
CA GLY A 251 -1.01 -4.29 23.13
C GLY A 251 -0.35 -4.80 24.42
N VAL A 252 0.95 -5.06 24.36
CA VAL A 252 1.80 -5.38 25.51
C VAL A 252 2.33 -4.08 26.10
N PRO A 253 2.16 -3.80 27.41
CA PRO A 253 2.76 -2.62 28.03
C PRO A 253 4.29 -2.60 27.85
N VAL A 254 4.84 -1.44 27.49
CA VAL A 254 6.29 -1.27 27.39
C VAL A 254 6.99 -1.54 28.74
N PRO A 255 8.08 -2.32 28.76
CA PRO A 255 8.91 -2.45 29.97
C PRO A 255 9.56 -1.12 30.35
N ASN A 256 9.76 -0.87 31.65
CA ASN A 256 10.44 0.33 32.17
C ASN A 256 11.98 0.24 31.99
N THR A 257 12.43 0.01 30.76
CA THR A 257 13.83 -0.19 30.41
C THR A 257 14.29 0.94 29.50
N ALA A 258 15.28 1.71 29.96
CA ALA A 258 15.93 2.73 29.14
C ALA A 258 17.00 2.12 28.21
N TYR A 259 17.20 2.77 27.06
CA TYR A 259 18.17 2.40 26.03
C TYR A 259 19.05 3.60 25.65
N ASP A 260 20.32 3.34 25.33
CA ASP A 260 21.24 4.35 24.86
C ASP A 260 20.90 4.77 23.42
N TYR A 261 20.48 3.81 22.61
CA TYR A 261 19.99 4.05 21.26
C TYR A 261 18.66 3.34 21.04
N ILE A 262 17.66 4.07 20.55
CA ILE A 262 16.43 3.50 20.00
C ILE A 262 16.40 3.78 18.51
N ILE A 263 16.37 2.72 17.71
CA ILE A 263 16.34 2.76 16.24
C ILE A 263 14.95 2.34 15.79
N VAL A 264 14.33 3.18 14.97
CA VAL A 264 12.94 3.04 14.55
C VAL A 264 12.89 2.60 13.10
N GLY A 265 12.60 1.33 12.83
CA GLY A 265 12.53 0.73 11.51
C GLY A 265 13.74 -0.15 11.19
N SER A 266 13.49 -1.36 10.70
CA SER A 266 14.51 -2.39 10.44
C SER A 266 14.92 -2.50 8.97
N GLY A 267 14.86 -1.40 8.22
CA GLY A 267 15.21 -1.37 6.79
C GLY A 267 16.73 -1.40 6.51
N ALA A 268 17.08 -0.99 5.27
CA ALA A 268 18.46 -0.92 4.80
C ALA A 268 19.37 -0.01 5.64
N GLY A 269 18.81 1.00 6.31
CA GLY A 269 19.56 1.87 7.24
C GLY A 269 19.57 1.34 8.67
N GLY A 270 18.41 0.96 9.20
CA GLY A 270 18.23 0.68 10.62
C GLY A 270 18.94 -0.58 11.11
N ILE A 271 18.90 -1.68 10.35
CA ILE A 271 19.59 -2.92 10.73
C ILE A 271 21.12 -2.71 10.87
N PRO A 272 21.83 -2.15 9.87
CA PRO A 272 23.26 -1.90 10.01
C PRO A 272 23.60 -0.95 11.15
N LEU A 273 22.85 0.15 11.33
CA LEU A 273 23.06 1.07 12.46
C LEU A 273 22.94 0.34 13.81
N ALA A 274 21.94 -0.53 13.95
CA ALA A 274 21.73 -1.26 15.20
C ALA A 274 22.86 -2.25 15.50
N ASP A 275 23.38 -2.93 14.47
CA ASP A 275 24.56 -3.78 14.60
C ASP A 275 25.78 -2.98 15.06
N LYS A 276 26.10 -1.85 14.40
CA LYS A 276 27.30 -1.07 14.73
C LYS A 276 27.24 -0.41 16.10
N LEU A 277 26.08 0.11 16.50
CA LEU A 277 25.93 0.75 17.80
C LEU A 277 25.94 -0.27 18.94
N SER A 278 25.36 -1.46 18.73
CA SER A 278 25.44 -2.55 19.71
C SER A 278 26.83 -3.18 19.77
N GLU A 279 27.56 -3.24 18.64
CA GLU A 279 28.97 -3.66 18.59
C GLU A 279 29.87 -2.73 19.42
N ALA A 280 29.58 -1.43 19.46
CA ALA A 280 30.26 -0.47 20.30
C ALA A 280 29.93 -0.58 21.80
N GLY A 281 29.10 -1.56 22.21
CA GLY A 281 28.77 -1.83 23.60
C GLY A 281 27.57 -1.06 24.15
N HIS A 282 26.91 -0.22 23.34
CA HIS A 282 25.72 0.51 23.76
C HIS A 282 24.49 -0.38 23.88
N LYS A 283 23.56 -0.02 24.75
CA LYS A 283 22.28 -0.71 24.86
C LYS A 283 21.32 -0.23 23.76
N VAL A 284 21.03 -1.09 22.81
CA VAL A 284 20.31 -0.75 21.57
C VAL A 284 18.95 -1.46 21.51
N LEU A 285 17.90 -0.70 21.23
CA LEU A 285 16.59 -1.22 20.85
C LEU A 285 16.33 -0.93 19.38
N LEU A 286 15.98 -1.96 18.61
CA LEU A 286 15.45 -1.83 17.26
C LEU A 286 13.94 -2.11 17.29
N ILE A 287 13.14 -1.15 16.81
CA ILE A 287 11.68 -1.23 16.77
C ILE A 287 11.24 -1.39 15.33
N GLU A 288 10.45 -2.41 15.02
CA GLU A 288 9.88 -2.65 13.70
C GLU A 288 8.35 -2.62 13.75
N LYS A 289 7.74 -1.87 12.82
CA LYS A 289 6.30 -1.77 12.66
C LYS A 289 5.69 -3.12 12.29
N GLY A 290 6.29 -3.78 11.31
CA GLY A 290 5.79 -5.00 10.70
C GLY A 290 6.09 -6.30 11.45
N PRO A 291 5.53 -7.41 10.94
CA PRO A 291 5.79 -8.75 11.43
C PRO A 291 7.14 -9.31 10.92
N PRO A 292 7.56 -10.49 11.42
CA PRO A 292 8.68 -11.25 10.86
C PRO A 292 8.55 -11.52 9.36
N SER A 293 9.67 -11.50 8.65
CA SER A 293 9.76 -11.77 7.20
C SER A 293 10.42 -13.12 6.88
N SER A 294 11.75 -13.21 6.89
CA SER A 294 12.46 -14.47 6.62
C SER A 294 12.24 -15.52 7.71
N GLY A 295 12.38 -16.79 7.33
CA GLY A 295 12.14 -17.91 8.25
C GLY A 295 13.12 -17.93 9.42
N ARG A 296 14.37 -17.47 9.22
CA ARG A 296 15.36 -17.25 10.29
C ARG A 296 14.81 -16.42 11.46
N TRP A 297 13.96 -15.44 11.16
CA TRP A 297 13.40 -14.51 12.13
C TRP A 297 11.98 -14.89 12.57
N GLY A 298 11.55 -16.12 12.28
CA GLY A 298 10.24 -16.63 12.65
C GLY A 298 9.13 -16.31 11.67
N GLY A 299 9.47 -15.81 10.47
CA GLY A 299 8.50 -15.62 9.39
C GLY A 299 7.86 -16.95 8.95
N LYS A 300 6.61 -16.88 8.51
CA LYS A 300 5.81 -18.05 8.11
C LYS A 300 5.11 -17.92 6.76
N ARG A 301 5.14 -16.73 6.15
CA ARG A 301 4.41 -16.48 4.90
C ARG A 301 5.16 -17.10 3.72
N GLY A 302 4.50 -17.98 2.99
CA GLY A 302 5.06 -18.57 1.77
C GLY A 302 4.09 -19.55 1.15
N PRO A 303 4.41 -20.05 -0.05
CA PRO A 303 3.59 -21.05 -0.72
C PRO A 303 3.65 -22.39 0.02
N THR A 304 2.67 -23.25 -0.25
CA THR A 304 2.48 -24.54 0.44
C THR A 304 3.69 -25.47 0.32
N TRP A 305 4.44 -25.40 -0.80
CA TRP A 305 5.64 -26.20 -1.00
C TRP A 305 6.84 -25.77 -0.12
N LEU A 306 6.74 -24.65 0.59
CA LEU A 306 7.70 -24.25 1.63
C LEU A 306 7.29 -24.67 3.05
N ALA A 307 6.08 -25.19 3.27
CA ALA A 307 5.49 -25.39 4.61
C ALA A 307 6.35 -26.25 5.57
N ASN A 308 7.11 -27.21 5.03
CA ASN A 308 7.98 -28.11 5.82
C ASN A 308 9.45 -27.66 5.84
N THR A 309 9.71 -26.39 5.57
CA THR A 309 11.04 -25.80 5.55
C THR A 309 11.13 -24.61 6.50
N ASN A 310 12.34 -24.11 6.75
CA ASN A 310 12.53 -22.83 7.43
C ASN A 310 12.66 -21.65 6.46
N LEU A 311 12.08 -21.77 5.25
CA LEU A 311 12.07 -20.72 4.23
C LEU A 311 10.70 -20.07 4.15
N THR A 312 10.68 -18.82 3.74
CA THR A 312 9.48 -18.04 3.44
C THR A 312 9.53 -17.49 2.03
N ARG A 313 8.45 -16.84 1.57
CA ARG A 313 8.47 -16.11 0.29
C ARG A 313 9.53 -15.02 0.22
N PHE A 314 10.01 -14.54 1.38
CA PHE A 314 11.05 -13.53 1.45
C PHE A 314 12.45 -14.14 1.32
N ASP A 315 12.62 -15.44 1.61
CA ASP A 315 13.93 -16.10 1.52
C ASP A 315 14.29 -16.51 0.10
N VAL A 316 13.29 -16.92 -0.69
CA VAL A 316 13.45 -17.45 -2.05
C VAL A 316 13.52 -16.32 -3.08
N PRO A 317 14.66 -16.11 -3.76
CA PRO A 317 14.82 -15.07 -4.78
C PRO A 317 13.72 -15.05 -5.85
N GLY A 318 13.37 -16.24 -6.37
CA GLY A 318 12.37 -16.37 -7.44
C GLY A 318 10.94 -16.02 -7.02
N LEU A 319 10.68 -15.76 -5.74
CA LEU A 319 9.34 -15.37 -5.25
C LEU A 319 9.23 -13.87 -4.98
N CYS A 320 10.25 -13.07 -5.29
CA CYS A 320 10.25 -11.64 -4.96
C CYS A 320 9.15 -10.86 -5.69
N ASN A 321 8.77 -11.24 -6.91
CA ASN A 321 7.77 -10.51 -7.71
C ASN A 321 6.34 -10.74 -7.21
N GLU A 322 6.11 -11.75 -6.35
CA GLU A 322 4.80 -12.00 -5.75
C GLU A 322 4.31 -10.79 -4.94
N ILE A 323 5.19 -9.88 -4.52
CA ILE A 323 4.79 -8.63 -3.87
C ILE A 323 3.87 -7.77 -4.75
N TRP A 324 3.93 -7.90 -6.07
CA TRP A 324 3.07 -7.15 -6.99
C TRP A 324 1.71 -7.80 -7.21
N HIS A 325 1.61 -9.11 -6.95
CA HIS A 325 0.37 -9.87 -7.05
C HIS A 325 -0.39 -9.92 -5.71
N ASP A 326 0.31 -10.26 -4.62
CA ASP A 326 -0.20 -10.21 -3.24
C ASP A 326 0.76 -9.43 -2.33
N SER A 327 0.37 -8.20 -2.01
CA SER A 327 1.07 -7.30 -1.07
C SER A 327 0.38 -7.17 0.29
N ALA A 328 -0.77 -7.82 0.47
CA ALA A 328 -1.67 -7.57 1.59
C ALA A 328 -1.03 -7.96 2.92
N GLY A 329 -0.90 -6.99 3.83
CA GLY A 329 -0.25 -7.19 5.13
C GLY A 329 1.27 -7.30 5.07
N ILE A 330 1.88 -7.00 3.92
CA ILE A 330 3.33 -6.86 3.72
C ILE A 330 3.67 -5.40 3.42
N ALA A 331 2.93 -4.79 2.49
CA ALA A 331 3.11 -3.39 2.13
C ALA A 331 2.59 -2.46 3.23
N CYS A 332 3.23 -1.30 3.37
CA CYS A 332 2.79 -0.24 4.25
C CYS A 332 1.46 0.33 3.79
N ARG A 333 0.49 0.47 4.70
CA ARG A 333 -0.87 0.96 4.41
C ARG A 333 -1.04 2.48 4.57
N ASP A 334 0.00 3.16 5.02
CA ASP A 334 -0.05 4.57 5.40
C ASP A 334 0.86 5.47 4.54
N THR A 335 1.06 5.02 3.30
CA THR A 335 1.65 5.74 2.18
C THR A 335 0.90 5.33 0.91
N ASP A 336 0.84 6.23 -0.06
CA ASP A 336 0.31 6.02 -1.40
C ASP A 336 1.31 5.32 -2.35
N GLN A 337 2.50 4.97 -1.85
CA GLN A 337 3.58 4.33 -2.61
C GLN A 337 3.89 2.92 -2.08
N MET A 338 4.60 2.10 -2.89
CA MET A 338 5.06 0.79 -2.45
C MET A 338 6.22 0.92 -1.45
N ALA A 339 6.01 0.43 -0.23
CA ALA A 339 7.05 0.27 0.78
C ALA A 339 6.79 -0.99 1.62
N GLY A 340 7.84 -1.70 2.03
CA GLY A 340 7.70 -2.91 2.86
C GLY A 340 7.58 -2.57 4.34
N CYS A 341 6.49 -3.00 4.97
CA CYS A 341 6.23 -2.92 6.41
C CYS A 341 6.31 -4.33 7.03
N VAL A 342 7.50 -4.93 6.94
CA VAL A 342 7.90 -6.21 7.54
C VAL A 342 9.36 -6.07 8.01
N LEU A 343 9.84 -6.98 8.86
CA LEU A 343 11.26 -7.01 9.24
C LEU A 343 12.17 -6.99 8.00
N GLY A 344 13.12 -6.06 7.93
CA GLY A 344 13.97 -5.84 6.76
C GLY A 344 13.47 -4.77 5.78
N GLY A 345 12.22 -4.31 5.93
CA GLY A 345 11.59 -3.30 5.10
C GLY A 345 11.72 -3.56 3.59
N GLY A 346 12.17 -2.55 2.83
CA GLY A 346 12.42 -2.69 1.39
C GLY A 346 13.40 -3.81 1.02
N THR A 347 14.38 -4.14 1.88
CA THR A 347 15.35 -5.21 1.58
C THR A 347 14.73 -6.60 1.64
N ALA A 348 13.60 -6.77 2.33
CA ALA A 348 12.84 -8.02 2.38
C ALA A 348 12.00 -8.26 1.13
N ILE A 349 11.58 -7.20 0.43
CA ILE A 349 10.60 -7.29 -0.68
C ILE A 349 11.18 -6.93 -2.06
N ASN A 350 12.33 -6.27 -2.13
CA ASN A 350 12.92 -5.85 -3.41
C ASN A 350 13.52 -7.03 -4.21
N ALA A 351 13.96 -6.74 -5.43
CA ALA A 351 14.69 -7.67 -6.30
C ALA A 351 16.17 -7.90 -5.88
N ALA A 352 16.61 -7.29 -4.78
CA ALA A 352 17.93 -7.51 -4.17
C ALA A 352 19.15 -7.16 -5.03
N LEU A 353 19.00 -6.32 -6.07
CA LEU A 353 20.13 -5.79 -6.85
C LEU A 353 21.13 -5.07 -5.92
N TRP A 354 22.41 -5.37 -6.09
CA TRP A 354 23.46 -4.97 -5.15
C TRP A 354 24.73 -4.48 -5.85
N TRP A 355 24.87 -3.16 -5.93
CA TRP A 355 25.95 -2.50 -6.65
C TRP A 355 26.98 -1.91 -5.71
N LYS A 356 28.26 -2.08 -6.01
CA LYS A 356 29.30 -1.32 -5.32
C LYS A 356 29.14 0.16 -5.67
N PRO A 357 28.85 1.05 -4.69
CA PRO A 357 28.55 2.43 -4.99
C PRO A 357 29.60 3.11 -5.86
N TYR A 358 29.14 3.88 -6.84
CA TYR A 358 29.99 4.65 -7.73
C TYR A 358 30.53 5.89 -7.01
N ALA A 359 31.85 6.08 -7.03
CA ALA A 359 32.51 7.17 -6.29
C ALA A 359 31.95 8.56 -6.64
N ALA A 360 31.67 8.80 -7.94
CA ALA A 360 31.18 10.09 -8.40
C ALA A 360 29.81 10.47 -7.81
N ASP A 361 28.99 9.51 -7.39
CA ASP A 361 27.72 9.80 -6.74
C ASP A 361 27.93 10.44 -5.36
N TRP A 362 28.90 9.92 -4.59
CA TRP A 362 29.29 10.52 -3.32
C TRP A 362 29.90 11.90 -3.52
N ASP A 363 30.81 12.01 -4.51
CA ASP A 363 31.51 13.26 -4.78
C ASP A 363 30.60 14.37 -5.30
N TYR A 364 29.55 14.00 -6.04
CA TYR A 364 28.60 14.95 -6.60
C TYR A 364 27.49 15.33 -5.61
N ASN A 365 26.80 14.35 -5.02
CA ASN A 365 25.59 14.61 -4.24
C ASN A 365 25.88 15.07 -2.80
N PHE A 366 27.01 14.66 -2.20
CA PHE A 366 27.20 14.77 -0.76
C PHE A 366 28.19 15.88 -0.38
N PRO A 367 28.05 16.54 0.78
CA PRO A 367 29.01 17.54 1.25
C PRO A 367 30.34 16.92 1.74
N ALA A 368 31.29 17.78 2.11
CA ALA A 368 32.56 17.34 2.73
C ALA A 368 32.31 16.45 3.97
N GLY A 369 33.13 15.40 4.13
CA GLY A 369 32.94 14.38 5.18
C GLY A 369 32.05 13.21 4.75
N TRP A 370 31.50 13.25 3.54
CA TRP A 370 30.69 12.21 2.88
C TRP A 370 31.10 11.99 1.41
N LYS A 371 32.24 12.56 1.00
CA LYS A 371 32.80 12.33 -0.34
C LYS A 371 33.28 10.89 -0.47
N ALA A 372 33.59 10.45 -1.69
CA ALA A 372 34.00 9.07 -1.94
C ALA A 372 35.17 8.62 -1.06
N SER A 373 36.14 9.51 -0.83
CA SER A 373 37.28 9.27 0.07
C SER A 373 36.86 9.05 1.52
N ASP A 374 35.83 9.75 1.98
CA ASP A 374 35.35 9.71 3.36
C ASP A 374 34.58 8.42 3.65
N VAL A 375 33.77 7.96 2.69
CA VAL A 375 32.93 6.75 2.82
C VAL A 375 33.64 5.47 2.40
N ALA A 376 34.83 5.55 1.80
CA ALA A 376 35.56 4.39 1.25
C ALA A 376 35.74 3.25 2.26
N ALA A 377 36.07 3.59 3.52
CA ALA A 377 36.25 2.59 4.58
C ALA A 377 34.93 1.92 4.96
N ALA A 378 33.83 2.68 5.02
CA ALA A 378 32.49 2.13 5.27
C ALA A 378 32.06 1.21 4.12
N GLN A 379 32.27 1.64 2.89
CA GLN A 379 32.02 0.82 1.70
C GLN A 379 32.80 -0.50 1.75
N GLN A 380 34.09 -0.46 2.08
CA GLN A 380 34.88 -1.69 2.19
C GLN A 380 34.32 -2.64 3.26
N ARG A 381 33.92 -2.14 4.43
CA ARG A 381 33.29 -2.98 5.48
C ARG A 381 31.98 -3.60 4.99
N VAL A 382 31.15 -2.82 4.31
CA VAL A 382 29.87 -3.31 3.75
C VAL A 382 30.10 -4.44 2.76
N PHE A 383 31.03 -4.29 1.82
CA PHE A 383 31.30 -5.31 0.81
C PHE A 383 32.14 -6.49 1.33
N ASN A 384 32.80 -6.34 2.48
CA ASN A 384 33.34 -7.51 3.19
C ASN A 384 32.23 -8.35 3.84
N ARG A 385 31.14 -7.73 4.32
CA ARG A 385 30.00 -8.46 4.92
C ARG A 385 29.00 -8.97 3.89
N ILE A 386 28.70 -8.16 2.88
CA ILE A 386 27.74 -8.43 1.80
C ILE A 386 28.50 -8.21 0.48
N PRO A 387 29.31 -9.18 0.03
CA PRO A 387 30.15 -9.03 -1.18
C PRO A 387 29.35 -8.91 -2.48
N GLY A 388 28.10 -9.35 -2.46
CA GLY A 388 27.27 -9.51 -3.65
C GLY A 388 27.69 -10.71 -4.51
N THR A 389 26.80 -11.10 -5.41
CA THR A 389 27.00 -12.24 -6.32
C THR A 389 26.41 -11.94 -7.71
N THR A 390 27.19 -12.11 -8.80
CA THR A 390 26.70 -12.02 -10.20
C THR A 390 26.29 -13.38 -10.79
N ARG A 391 26.74 -14.45 -10.13
CA ARG A 391 26.46 -15.90 -10.18
C ARG A 391 27.17 -16.46 -8.95
N HIS A 392 26.76 -17.61 -8.38
CA HIS A 392 27.18 -18.22 -7.10
C HIS A 392 28.67 -18.11 -6.62
N LEU A 393 29.61 -17.51 -7.39
CA LEU A 393 31.04 -17.35 -7.11
C LEU A 393 31.68 -16.00 -7.54
N GLY A 394 30.96 -14.93 -7.96
CA GLY A 394 31.57 -13.67 -8.46
C GLY A 394 31.15 -12.40 -7.71
N THR A 395 32.06 -11.47 -7.39
CA THR A 395 31.78 -10.24 -6.61
C THR A 395 31.12 -9.12 -7.42
N ALA A 396 30.32 -8.27 -6.76
CA ALA A 396 29.72 -7.08 -7.38
C ALA A 396 30.76 -6.01 -7.78
N SER A 397 30.62 -5.46 -8.99
CA SER A 397 31.45 -4.35 -9.51
C SER A 397 30.72 -3.01 -9.43
N SER A 398 31.47 -1.91 -9.59
CA SER A 398 30.89 -0.56 -9.67
C SER A 398 30.36 -0.26 -11.08
N PRO A 399 29.26 0.50 -11.22
CA PRO A 399 28.82 1.04 -12.50
C PRO A 399 29.89 1.89 -13.18
N SER A 400 29.95 1.85 -14.52
CA SER A 400 30.82 2.69 -15.35
C SER A 400 30.17 3.04 -16.69
N ASN A 401 30.56 4.16 -17.29
CA ASN A 401 29.98 4.61 -18.56
C ASN A 401 30.17 3.58 -19.70
N ARG A 402 29.12 3.37 -20.50
CA ARG A 402 29.05 2.41 -21.62
C ARG A 402 29.51 1.00 -21.23
N THR A 403 29.00 0.51 -20.11
CA THR A 403 29.34 -0.81 -19.55
C THR A 403 28.08 -1.63 -19.36
N PHE A 404 28.15 -2.93 -19.64
CA PHE A 404 27.09 -3.88 -19.35
C PHE A 404 27.64 -5.11 -18.63
N GLY A 405 26.80 -5.83 -17.89
CA GLY A 405 27.20 -7.04 -17.18
C GLY A 405 26.03 -7.82 -16.61
N TYR A 406 26.36 -8.94 -15.98
CA TYR A 406 25.41 -9.73 -15.20
C TYR A 406 24.92 -8.95 -13.99
N THR A 407 23.64 -9.13 -13.65
CA THR A 407 23.00 -8.55 -12.46
C THR A 407 23.68 -9.02 -11.18
N PRO A 408 24.27 -8.11 -10.36
CA PRO A 408 24.74 -8.46 -9.04
C PRO A 408 23.60 -8.41 -8.02
N TYR A 409 23.55 -9.38 -7.12
CA TYR A 409 22.55 -9.49 -6.06
C TYR A 409 23.19 -9.54 -4.68
N MET A 410 22.48 -9.11 -3.63
CA MET A 410 22.91 -9.26 -2.23
C MET A 410 22.69 -10.67 -1.66
N TYR A 411 22.36 -11.64 -2.53
CA TYR A 411 22.09 -13.03 -2.17
C TYR A 411 23.30 -13.74 -1.58
N SER A 412 23.02 -14.73 -0.74
CA SER A 412 24.02 -15.61 -0.14
C SER A 412 23.46 -17.02 -0.06
N ASN A 413 24.21 -18.03 -0.52
CA ASN A 413 23.80 -19.44 -0.47
C ASN A 413 22.44 -19.72 -1.16
N GLY A 414 22.14 -18.97 -2.23
CA GLY A 414 20.88 -19.11 -2.99
C GLY A 414 19.65 -18.51 -2.31
N GLU A 415 19.80 -17.85 -1.16
CA GLU A 415 18.73 -17.15 -0.45
C GLU A 415 18.95 -15.63 -0.47
N ARG A 416 17.93 -14.84 -0.09
CA ARG A 416 17.91 -13.37 -0.17
C ARG A 416 19.13 -12.62 0.40
N GLY A 417 19.80 -13.16 1.42
CA GLY A 417 21.01 -12.55 1.97
C GLY A 417 20.77 -11.14 2.58
N GLY A 418 21.63 -10.18 2.23
CA GLY A 418 21.48 -8.78 2.64
C GLY A 418 21.65 -8.49 4.15
N PRO A 419 21.18 -7.32 4.63
CA PRO A 419 21.32 -6.90 6.03
C PRO A 419 20.70 -7.86 7.05
N MET A 420 19.56 -8.48 6.71
CA MET A 420 18.89 -9.44 7.59
C MET A 420 19.70 -10.73 7.80
N ALA A 421 20.45 -11.18 6.79
CA ALA A 421 21.25 -12.40 6.87
C ALA A 421 22.67 -12.15 7.42
N THR A 422 23.04 -10.89 7.67
CA THR A 422 24.40 -10.50 8.08
C THR A 422 24.36 -9.64 9.35
N TYR A 423 24.17 -8.32 9.20
CA TYR A 423 24.15 -7.35 10.30
C TYR A 423 23.15 -7.71 11.41
N LEU A 424 21.93 -8.11 11.05
CA LEU A 424 20.93 -8.47 12.07
C LEU A 424 21.31 -9.75 12.82
N VAL A 425 22.00 -10.69 12.16
CA VAL A 425 22.50 -11.92 12.79
C VAL A 425 23.53 -11.59 13.87
N THR A 426 24.49 -10.72 13.56
CA THR A 426 25.52 -10.31 14.53
C THR A 426 24.96 -9.43 15.64
N ALA A 427 24.00 -8.54 15.34
CA ALA A 427 23.27 -7.75 16.33
C ALA A 427 22.51 -8.63 17.32
N ASN A 428 21.71 -9.58 16.82
CA ASN A 428 20.85 -10.44 17.63
C ASN A 428 21.63 -11.39 18.57
N ALA A 429 22.90 -11.65 18.28
CA ALA A 429 23.76 -12.44 19.16
C ALA A 429 24.23 -11.67 20.42
N ARG A 430 24.09 -10.34 20.46
CA ARG A 430 24.60 -9.52 21.57
C ARG A 430 23.54 -9.30 22.64
N SER A 431 23.91 -9.44 23.91
CA SER A 431 23.01 -9.26 25.06
C SER A 431 22.51 -7.83 25.27
N ASN A 432 23.22 -6.85 24.70
CA ASN A 432 22.89 -5.42 24.74
C ASN A 432 22.02 -4.97 23.56
N PHE A 433 21.62 -5.88 22.67
CA PHE A 433 20.69 -5.60 21.57
C PHE A 433 19.32 -6.23 21.86
N LYS A 434 18.25 -5.50 21.51
CA LYS A 434 16.88 -6.02 21.54
C LYS A 434 16.14 -5.61 20.27
N LEU A 435 15.40 -6.55 19.69
CA LEU A 435 14.45 -6.32 18.60
C LEU A 435 13.02 -6.46 19.16
N ILE A 436 12.15 -5.51 18.81
CA ILE A 436 10.70 -5.65 18.96
C ILE A 436 10.03 -5.44 17.60
N MET A 437 9.02 -6.25 17.31
CA MET A 437 8.26 -6.24 16.05
C MET A 437 6.78 -5.93 16.34
N ASN A 438 5.95 -5.86 15.31
CA ASN A 438 4.51 -5.56 15.42
C ASN A 438 4.22 -4.24 16.15
N THR A 439 5.19 -3.33 16.21
CA THR A 439 5.16 -2.15 17.09
C THR A 439 5.41 -0.89 16.27
N GLN A 440 4.40 -0.05 16.11
CA GLN A 440 4.51 1.20 15.40
C GLN A 440 4.97 2.32 16.34
N VAL A 441 6.00 3.07 15.94
CA VAL A 441 6.33 4.35 16.59
C VAL A 441 5.40 5.42 16.05
N ARG A 442 4.71 6.13 16.96
CA ARG A 442 3.83 7.25 16.62
C ARG A 442 4.63 8.53 16.40
N ARG A 443 5.51 8.85 17.35
CA ARG A 443 6.31 10.08 17.43
C ARG A 443 7.43 9.93 18.46
N VAL A 444 8.38 10.85 18.44
CA VAL A 444 9.33 11.02 19.55
C VAL A 444 8.71 11.87 20.64
N ILE A 445 8.99 11.55 21.90
CA ILE A 445 8.62 12.38 23.06
C ILE A 445 9.79 13.30 23.37
N ARG A 446 9.53 14.60 23.47
CA ARG A 446 10.57 15.62 23.66
C ARG A 446 10.12 16.79 24.52
N SER A 447 11.09 17.47 25.11
CA SER A 447 10.94 18.77 25.77
C SER A 447 11.90 19.77 25.12
N GLY A 448 11.35 20.79 24.47
CA GLY A 448 12.13 21.65 23.57
C GLY A 448 12.81 20.80 22.50
N GLY A 449 14.12 20.93 22.37
CA GLY A 449 14.91 20.09 21.46
C GLY A 449 15.28 18.72 22.01
N HIS A 450 15.22 18.46 23.32
CA HIS A 450 15.72 17.21 23.87
C HIS A 450 14.67 16.09 23.81
N VAL A 451 15.00 15.00 23.10
CA VAL A 451 14.18 13.78 23.04
C VAL A 451 14.41 12.94 24.29
N THR A 452 13.34 12.49 24.93
CA THR A 452 13.37 11.68 26.15
C THR A 452 12.91 10.24 25.92
N GLY A 453 12.27 9.94 24.80
CA GLY A 453 11.78 8.61 24.47
C GLY A 453 11.01 8.54 23.16
N VAL A 454 10.40 7.39 22.88
CA VAL A 454 9.51 7.19 21.74
C VAL A 454 8.15 6.67 22.20
N GLU A 455 7.07 7.22 21.64
CA GLU A 455 5.71 6.72 21.86
C GLU A 455 5.42 5.62 20.85
N VAL A 456 4.99 4.46 21.34
CA VAL A 456 4.66 3.28 20.54
C VAL A 456 3.22 2.82 20.75
N GLU A 457 2.67 2.23 19.70
CA GLU A 457 1.37 1.56 19.69
C GLU A 457 1.49 0.21 18.96
N PRO A 458 0.66 -0.79 19.30
CA PRO A 458 0.70 -2.08 18.66
C PRO A 458 0.16 -1.93 17.23
N TYR A 459 0.93 -2.39 16.25
CA TYR A 459 0.49 -2.48 14.86
C TYR A 459 -0.19 -3.82 14.56
N LEU A 460 0.29 -4.89 15.21
CA LEU A 460 -0.28 -6.23 15.19
C LEU A 460 -0.19 -6.84 16.60
N ASP A 461 -0.85 -7.98 16.81
CA ASP A 461 -0.87 -8.64 18.12
C ASP A 461 0.55 -8.92 18.64
N GLY A 462 0.73 -8.73 19.95
CA GLY A 462 2.03 -8.81 20.61
C GLY A 462 2.90 -7.56 20.44
N GLY A 463 2.43 -6.55 19.71
CA GLY A 463 3.05 -5.23 19.63
C GLY A 463 3.03 -4.50 20.98
N PHE A 464 3.95 -3.56 21.17
CA PHE A 464 4.07 -2.80 22.43
C PHE A 464 3.28 -1.49 22.42
N GLN A 465 2.80 -1.07 23.60
CA GLN A 465 2.09 0.18 23.81
C GLN A 465 2.66 1.00 24.96
N GLY A 466 2.80 2.31 24.76
CA GLY A 466 3.27 3.27 25.77
C GLY A 466 4.50 4.06 25.33
N VAL A 467 5.28 4.56 26.29
CA VAL A 467 6.50 5.35 26.01
C VAL A 467 7.74 4.58 26.44
N ILE A 468 8.66 4.35 25.50
CA ILE A 468 9.96 3.73 25.79
C ILE A 468 10.98 4.85 26.05
N PRO A 469 11.54 4.94 27.28
CA PRO A 469 12.47 6.01 27.61
C PRO A 469 13.86 5.77 27.01
N LEU A 470 14.57 6.86 26.73
CA LEU A 470 16.00 6.86 26.48
C LEU A 470 16.78 6.88 27.80
N THR A 471 18.04 6.45 27.76
CA THR A 471 19.00 6.74 28.84
C THR A 471 19.06 8.24 29.06
N ALA A 472 18.82 8.69 30.29
CA ALA A 472 18.70 10.11 30.61
C ALA A 472 19.93 10.90 30.12
N VAL A 473 19.68 12.05 29.49
CA VAL A 473 20.67 13.01 28.95
C VAL A 473 21.46 12.49 27.74
N THR A 474 21.90 11.23 27.77
CA THR A 474 22.87 10.67 26.81
C THR A 474 22.24 9.87 25.68
N GLY A 475 21.03 9.35 25.88
CA GLY A 475 20.37 8.50 24.90
C GLY A 475 19.95 9.26 23.64
N ARG A 476 19.91 8.54 22.51
CA ARG A 476 19.58 9.09 21.19
C ARG A 476 18.55 8.24 20.47
N VAL A 477 17.67 8.87 19.69
CA VAL A 477 16.78 8.17 18.76
C VAL A 477 17.38 8.21 17.36
N ILE A 478 17.15 7.16 16.58
CA ILE A 478 17.50 7.10 15.16
C ILE A 478 16.23 6.68 14.41
N LEU A 479 15.72 7.57 13.56
CA LEU A 479 14.61 7.33 12.66
C LEU A 479 15.12 6.60 11.41
N SER A 480 14.75 5.34 11.29
CA SER A 480 15.08 4.46 10.17
C SER A 480 13.84 3.84 9.49
N ALA A 481 12.74 4.59 9.50
CA ALA A 481 11.41 4.18 9.05
C ALA A 481 11.15 4.45 7.55
N GLY A 482 12.19 4.81 6.80
CA GLY A 482 12.17 5.12 5.38
C GLY A 482 11.78 6.56 5.06
N THR A 483 11.86 6.90 3.77
CA THR A 483 11.59 8.23 3.21
C THR A 483 10.27 8.84 3.66
N PHE A 484 9.20 8.04 3.67
CA PHE A 484 7.89 8.49 4.13
C PHE A 484 7.71 8.31 5.64
N GLY A 485 8.11 7.16 6.21
CA GLY A 485 7.88 6.85 7.62
C GLY A 485 8.64 7.78 8.57
N SER A 486 9.91 8.08 8.28
CA SER A 486 10.72 8.98 9.10
C SER A 486 10.21 10.42 9.02
N ALA A 487 9.82 10.90 7.83
CA ALA A 487 9.19 12.20 7.67
C ALA A 487 7.88 12.31 8.46
N LYS A 488 7.02 11.28 8.39
CA LYS A 488 5.77 11.20 9.16
C LYS A 488 6.01 11.26 10.68
N ILE A 489 7.01 10.55 11.19
CA ILE A 489 7.36 10.60 12.62
C ILE A 489 7.80 12.01 13.03
N LEU A 490 8.61 12.70 12.22
CA LEU A 490 9.03 14.07 12.49
C LEU A 490 7.84 15.04 12.53
N LEU A 491 6.94 14.97 11.54
CA LEU A 491 5.73 15.78 11.49
C LEU A 491 4.86 15.56 12.74
N ARG A 492 4.63 14.31 13.14
CA ARG A 492 3.88 13.95 14.36
C ARG A 492 4.58 14.35 15.66
N SER A 493 5.87 14.67 15.57
CA SER A 493 6.70 15.16 16.67
C SER A 493 6.81 16.69 16.68
N GLY A 494 6.04 17.42 15.86
CA GLY A 494 6.08 18.88 15.77
C GLY A 494 7.36 19.41 15.12
N ILE A 495 7.94 18.66 14.18
CA ILE A 495 9.15 19.04 13.44
C ILE A 495 8.85 18.93 11.94
N GLY A 496 8.88 20.06 11.24
CA GLY A 496 8.55 20.13 9.82
C GLY A 496 7.89 21.46 9.42
N PRO A 497 7.42 21.57 8.18
CA PRO A 497 6.78 22.78 7.66
C PRO A 497 5.50 23.10 8.42
N THR A 498 5.28 24.37 8.76
CA THR A 498 4.14 24.80 9.60
C THR A 498 2.79 24.33 9.07
N ASP A 499 2.57 24.37 7.75
CA ASP A 499 1.34 23.90 7.10
C ASP A 499 1.11 22.39 7.34
N GLN A 500 2.17 21.59 7.27
CA GLN A 500 2.11 20.15 7.55
C GLN A 500 1.91 19.87 9.05
N LEU A 501 2.52 20.68 9.93
CA LEU A 501 2.30 20.57 11.37
C LEU A 501 0.88 20.96 11.76
N ASP A 502 0.29 21.95 11.10
CA ASP A 502 -1.11 22.33 11.28
C ASP A 502 -2.05 21.18 10.91
N VAL A 503 -1.77 20.42 9.83
CA VAL A 503 -2.52 19.20 9.46
C VAL A 503 -2.50 18.17 10.60
N VAL A 504 -1.33 17.90 11.19
CA VAL A 504 -1.22 16.98 12.33
C VAL A 504 -2.00 17.51 13.54
N SER A 505 -1.87 18.81 13.84
CA SER A 505 -2.52 19.41 15.01
C SER A 505 -4.04 19.41 14.92
N ASN A 506 -4.58 19.46 13.70
CA ASN A 506 -6.02 19.40 13.43
C ASN A 506 -6.52 17.97 13.23
N SER A 507 -5.65 16.96 13.28
CA SER A 507 -6.04 15.56 13.09
C SER A 507 -6.75 15.01 14.33
N THR A 508 -7.74 14.16 14.11
CA THR A 508 -8.47 13.45 15.19
C THR A 508 -7.56 12.51 15.98
N ARG A 509 -6.55 11.92 15.33
CA ARG A 509 -5.64 10.94 15.94
C ARG A 509 -4.59 11.56 16.85
N ASP A 510 -4.05 12.73 16.51
CA ASP A 510 -2.89 13.31 17.22
C ASP A 510 -3.15 14.66 17.84
N GLY A 511 -4.12 15.44 17.36
CA GLY A 511 -4.26 16.85 17.69
C GLY A 511 -4.29 17.15 19.19
N SER A 512 -5.09 16.39 19.94
CA SER A 512 -5.25 16.56 21.40
C SER A 512 -4.01 16.22 22.23
N THR A 513 -3.06 15.48 21.66
CA THR A 513 -1.85 15.03 22.37
C THR A 513 -0.55 15.54 21.73
N MET A 514 -0.64 16.25 20.60
CA MET A 514 0.50 16.81 19.90
C MET A 514 1.23 17.82 20.77
N ILE A 515 2.56 17.90 20.61
CA ILE A 515 3.36 18.91 21.30
C ILE A 515 2.88 20.32 20.97
N SER A 516 2.87 21.20 21.97
CA SER A 516 2.38 22.57 21.83
C SER A 516 3.09 23.31 20.69
N ARG A 517 2.31 24.15 19.98
CA ARG A 517 2.75 24.96 18.84
C ARG A 517 3.97 25.83 19.15
N ASN A 518 4.14 26.27 20.39
CA ASN A 518 5.30 27.06 20.81
C ASN A 518 6.63 26.28 20.84
N GLN A 519 6.58 24.95 20.71
CA GLN A 519 7.74 24.07 20.66
C GLN A 519 7.94 23.44 19.26
N TRP A 520 7.19 23.90 18.25
CA TRP A 520 7.39 23.43 16.88
C TRP A 520 8.75 23.86 16.33
N ILE A 521 9.36 22.98 15.54
CA ILE A 521 10.64 23.23 14.88
C ILE A 521 10.38 23.22 13.38
N ASN A 522 10.49 24.40 12.75
CA ASN A 522 10.26 24.54 11.31
C ASN A 522 11.49 24.06 10.53
N LEU A 523 11.37 22.93 9.82
CA LEU A 523 12.40 22.35 8.96
C LEU A 523 11.74 21.86 7.67
N PRO A 524 12.47 21.77 6.54
CA PRO A 524 11.92 21.38 5.23
C PRO A 524 11.66 19.87 5.11
N VAL A 525 11.05 19.25 6.14
CA VAL A 525 10.64 17.83 6.11
C VAL A 525 9.62 17.61 4.99
N GLY A 526 9.88 16.62 4.14
CA GLY A 526 9.06 16.28 2.98
C GLY A 526 9.44 16.99 1.67
N TYR A 527 10.27 18.03 1.73
CA TYR A 527 10.85 18.65 0.53
C TYR A 527 11.97 17.78 -0.06
N ASN A 528 12.46 18.10 -1.27
CA ASN A 528 13.52 17.35 -1.96
C ASN A 528 13.20 15.85 -2.16
N LEU A 529 11.91 15.49 -2.27
CA LEU A 529 11.51 14.14 -2.63
C LEU A 529 12.02 13.82 -4.05
N GLU A 530 12.82 12.76 -4.18
CA GLU A 530 13.35 12.30 -5.46
C GLU A 530 13.04 10.82 -5.70
N ASP A 531 12.86 10.46 -6.98
CA ASP A 531 12.80 9.10 -7.49
C ASP A 531 13.65 8.97 -8.78
N HIS A 532 14.11 7.76 -9.10
CA HIS A 532 14.60 7.48 -10.45
C HIS A 532 13.43 7.61 -11.44
N THR A 533 13.66 8.26 -12.59
CA THR A 533 12.64 8.39 -13.64
C THR A 533 12.63 7.13 -14.50
N ASN A 534 11.75 6.18 -14.19
CA ASN A 534 11.68 4.93 -14.94
C ASN A 534 11.02 5.11 -16.32
N THR A 535 11.52 4.42 -17.34
CA THR A 535 10.85 4.30 -18.64
C THR A 535 11.03 2.86 -19.12
N ASN A 536 9.92 2.22 -19.49
CA ASN A 536 9.94 0.84 -19.95
C ASN A 536 10.02 0.83 -21.48
N VAL A 537 10.82 -0.09 -22.03
CA VAL A 537 10.86 -0.40 -23.46
C VAL A 537 10.73 -1.91 -23.61
N VAL A 538 9.84 -2.34 -24.50
CA VAL A 538 9.52 -3.76 -24.73
C VAL A 538 10.11 -4.18 -26.07
N LEU A 539 10.80 -5.33 -26.08
CA LEU A 539 11.40 -5.94 -27.26
C LEU A 539 11.01 -7.41 -27.31
N GLU A 540 10.76 -7.94 -28.51
CA GLU A 540 10.46 -9.35 -28.73
C GLU A 540 11.58 -10.00 -29.55
N HIS A 541 11.99 -11.22 -29.17
CA HIS A 541 12.97 -11.98 -29.92
C HIS A 541 12.76 -13.50 -29.73
N PRO A 542 12.83 -14.34 -30.79
CA PRO A 542 12.54 -15.79 -30.69
C PRO A 542 13.41 -16.57 -29.71
N SER A 543 14.58 -16.05 -29.35
CA SER A 543 15.48 -16.67 -28.36
C SER A 543 15.19 -16.28 -26.91
N VAL A 544 14.25 -15.37 -26.65
CA VAL A 544 13.84 -15.03 -25.28
C VAL A 544 13.09 -16.22 -24.70
N GLN A 545 13.56 -16.71 -23.55
CA GLN A 545 12.89 -17.78 -22.81
C GLN A 545 12.18 -17.18 -21.60
N PHE A 546 10.86 -17.19 -21.65
CA PHE A 546 10.02 -16.77 -20.54
C PHE A 546 9.93 -17.88 -19.49
N TYR A 547 9.99 -17.49 -18.22
CA TYR A 547 9.71 -18.34 -17.08
C TYR A 547 8.66 -17.62 -16.22
N ASP A 548 7.52 -18.27 -15.98
CA ASP A 548 6.45 -17.69 -15.19
C ASP A 548 6.70 -17.90 -13.69
N PHE A 549 7.21 -16.85 -13.05
CA PHE A 549 7.47 -16.85 -11.62
C PHE A 549 6.20 -16.75 -10.76
N TYR A 550 5.09 -16.24 -11.29
CA TYR A 550 3.82 -16.15 -10.56
C TYR A 550 3.22 -17.55 -10.42
N THR A 551 3.09 -18.31 -11.51
CA THR A 551 2.60 -19.70 -11.43
C THR A 551 3.57 -20.62 -10.67
N ALA A 552 4.88 -20.31 -10.66
CA ALA A 552 5.84 -21.02 -9.81
C ALA A 552 5.58 -20.84 -8.30
N TYR A 553 4.90 -19.77 -7.89
CA TYR A 553 4.47 -19.58 -6.49
C TYR A 553 3.52 -20.71 -6.07
N ASP A 554 2.55 -21.08 -6.89
CA ASP A 554 1.56 -22.11 -6.56
C ASP A 554 2.14 -23.53 -6.47
N GLY A 555 3.33 -23.75 -7.06
CA GLY A 555 4.02 -25.04 -7.04
C GLY A 555 3.37 -26.11 -7.92
N THR A 556 2.53 -25.69 -8.86
CA THR A 556 1.87 -26.57 -9.84
C THR A 556 2.80 -26.88 -11.02
N ALA A 557 2.40 -27.84 -11.86
CA ALA A 557 3.23 -28.23 -13.00
C ALA A 557 3.33 -27.08 -14.01
N PRO A 558 4.49 -26.87 -14.66
CA PRO A 558 5.65 -27.76 -14.76
C PRO A 558 6.81 -27.52 -13.77
N TYR A 559 6.63 -26.73 -12.71
CA TYR A 559 7.74 -26.17 -11.93
C TYR A 559 8.31 -27.09 -10.83
N GLN A 560 7.80 -28.31 -10.66
CA GLN A 560 8.23 -29.18 -9.55
C GLN A 560 9.72 -29.50 -9.59
N ALA A 561 10.32 -29.68 -10.77
CA ALA A 561 11.74 -29.99 -10.89
C ALA A 561 12.63 -28.83 -10.38
N ASP A 562 12.28 -27.58 -10.72
CA ASP A 562 13.00 -26.39 -10.27
C ASP A 562 12.80 -26.14 -8.77
N ILE A 563 11.59 -26.37 -8.26
CA ILE A 563 11.29 -26.33 -6.82
C ILE A 563 12.14 -27.35 -6.07
N GLN A 564 12.16 -28.61 -6.52
CA GLN A 564 12.98 -29.64 -5.88
C GLN A 564 14.47 -29.31 -5.95
N LYS A 565 14.96 -28.80 -7.08
CA LYS A 565 16.34 -28.37 -7.23
C LYS A 565 16.70 -27.23 -6.27
N TYR A 566 15.81 -26.24 -6.10
CA TYR A 566 16.03 -25.16 -5.14
C TYR A 566 16.00 -25.65 -3.69
N LEU A 567 15.03 -26.49 -3.33
CA LEU A 567 14.88 -27.03 -1.98
C LEU A 567 16.08 -27.89 -1.57
N THR A 568 16.61 -28.70 -2.49
CA THR A 568 17.70 -29.65 -2.22
C THR A 568 19.09 -29.07 -2.41
N GLN A 569 19.29 -28.14 -3.35
CA GLN A 569 20.62 -27.67 -3.76
C GLN A 569 20.80 -26.15 -3.70
N ARG A 570 19.74 -25.37 -3.40
CA ARG A 570 19.76 -23.89 -3.48
C ARG A 570 20.29 -23.39 -4.82
N SER A 571 19.84 -24.03 -5.90
CA SER A 571 20.25 -23.72 -7.27
C SER A 571 19.05 -23.74 -8.22
N GLY A 572 19.29 -23.34 -9.47
CA GLY A 572 18.24 -23.22 -10.49
C GLY A 572 17.65 -21.82 -10.56
N ILE A 573 16.58 -21.67 -11.35
CA ILE A 573 15.97 -20.37 -11.65
C ILE A 573 15.39 -19.68 -10.41
N LEU A 574 14.88 -20.44 -9.44
CA LEU A 574 14.34 -19.90 -8.19
C LEU A 574 15.41 -19.32 -7.23
N ALA A 575 16.69 -19.58 -7.48
CA ALA A 575 17.81 -18.93 -6.78
C ALA A 575 18.21 -17.58 -7.40
N GLN A 576 17.49 -17.12 -8.43
CA GLN A 576 17.64 -15.82 -9.08
C GLN A 576 16.37 -14.99 -8.85
N SER A 577 16.48 -13.67 -8.95
CA SER A 577 15.32 -12.77 -8.82
C SER A 577 14.28 -13.07 -9.88
N ALA A 578 13.01 -12.85 -9.53
CA ALA A 578 11.92 -12.71 -10.46
C ALA A 578 11.72 -11.23 -10.87
N PRO A 579 11.24 -10.93 -12.10
CA PRO A 579 11.35 -11.83 -13.26
C PRO A 579 12.83 -12.13 -13.55
N ASN A 580 13.15 -12.96 -14.53
CA ASN A 580 14.55 -13.21 -14.87
C ASN A 580 15.18 -11.88 -15.33
N ILE A 581 16.13 -11.36 -14.54
CA ILE A 581 16.79 -10.08 -14.81
C ILE A 581 18.06 -10.36 -15.60
N GLY A 582 18.02 -10.01 -16.88
CA GLY A 582 19.08 -10.16 -17.85
C GLY A 582 20.22 -9.15 -17.66
N PRO A 583 20.85 -8.65 -18.74
CA PRO A 583 21.94 -7.70 -18.59
C PRO A 583 21.46 -6.38 -17.97
N LEU A 584 22.30 -5.82 -17.10
CA LEU A 584 22.22 -4.40 -16.76
C LEU A 584 23.33 -3.64 -17.46
N PHE A 585 23.04 -2.41 -17.85
CA PHE A 585 24.03 -1.53 -18.45
C PHE A 585 23.88 -0.08 -18.03
N PHE A 586 24.98 0.66 -18.13
CA PHE A 586 25.09 2.03 -17.69
C PHE A 586 25.64 2.91 -18.80
N GLU A 587 25.10 4.12 -18.90
CA GLU A 587 25.60 5.16 -19.81
C GLU A 587 25.53 6.53 -19.14
N GLU A 588 26.46 7.41 -19.48
CA GLU A 588 26.42 8.82 -19.13
C GLU A 588 26.18 9.64 -20.39
N ILE A 589 25.12 10.46 -20.38
CA ILE A 589 24.74 11.31 -21.51
C ILE A 589 24.84 12.77 -21.07
N ARG A 590 25.60 13.57 -21.80
CA ARG A 590 25.58 15.03 -21.65
C ARG A 590 24.37 15.58 -22.39
N GLY A 591 23.41 16.13 -21.66
CA GLY A 591 22.25 16.79 -22.25
C GLY A 591 22.59 18.12 -22.91
N ALA A 592 21.65 18.67 -23.67
CA ALA A 592 21.76 19.98 -24.32
C ALA A 592 21.96 21.14 -23.32
N ASP A 593 21.54 20.94 -22.07
CA ASP A 593 21.74 21.84 -20.93
C ASP A 593 23.13 21.71 -20.29
N ASN A 594 24.06 20.96 -20.91
CA ASN A 594 25.38 20.61 -20.41
C ASN A 594 25.40 19.78 -19.10
N VAL A 595 24.25 19.31 -18.62
CA VAL A 595 24.15 18.43 -17.45
C VAL A 595 24.38 16.99 -17.88
N VAL A 596 25.35 16.33 -17.25
CA VAL A 596 25.59 14.89 -17.44
C VAL A 596 24.54 14.12 -16.64
N ARG A 597 23.77 13.28 -17.33
CA ARG A 597 22.79 12.37 -16.79
C ARG A 597 23.35 10.96 -16.84
N GLN A 598 23.13 10.20 -15.77
CA GLN A 598 23.50 8.79 -15.69
C GLN A 598 22.26 7.97 -15.98
N LEU A 599 22.41 6.88 -16.72
CA LEU A 599 21.32 5.98 -17.09
C LEU A 599 21.68 4.58 -16.59
N GLN A 600 20.72 3.92 -15.94
CA GLN A 600 20.76 2.50 -15.68
C GLN A 600 19.71 1.82 -16.54
N TRP A 601 20.08 0.72 -17.15
CA TRP A 601 19.21 -0.10 -17.96
C TRP A 601 19.08 -1.47 -17.34
N THR A 602 17.86 -1.97 -17.26
CA THR A 602 17.56 -3.28 -16.67
C THR A 602 16.74 -4.09 -17.66
N ALA A 603 17.36 -5.08 -18.29
CA ALA A 603 16.62 -6.00 -19.15
C ALA A 603 15.89 -7.05 -18.29
N ARG A 604 14.57 -7.13 -18.43
CA ARG A 604 13.73 -8.14 -17.75
C ARG A 604 13.08 -9.03 -18.81
N MET A 605 13.02 -10.33 -18.56
CA MET A 605 12.26 -11.25 -19.41
C MET A 605 10.85 -11.41 -18.84
N GLU A 606 9.86 -10.79 -19.47
CA GLU A 606 8.45 -10.76 -19.05
C GLU A 606 7.54 -11.09 -20.24
N ALA A 607 6.28 -11.43 -19.97
CA ALA A 607 5.27 -11.59 -21.03
C ALA A 607 4.96 -10.22 -21.65
N SER A 608 4.62 -10.18 -22.95
CA SER A 608 4.22 -8.96 -23.65
C SER A 608 2.79 -8.57 -23.24
N GLU A 609 2.63 -8.02 -22.03
CA GLU A 609 1.33 -7.68 -21.42
C GLU A 609 0.66 -6.42 -22.03
N GLY A 610 0.81 -6.18 -23.34
CA GLY A 610 0.09 -5.13 -24.06
C GLY A 610 0.22 -3.74 -23.42
N GLU A 611 1.44 -3.36 -23.01
CA GLU A 611 1.73 -2.13 -22.27
C GLU A 611 1.12 -0.89 -22.94
N VAL A 612 0.32 -0.14 -22.17
CA VAL A 612 -0.34 1.09 -22.63
C VAL A 612 0.59 2.27 -22.35
N ASP A 613 0.87 3.07 -23.37
CA ASP A 613 1.65 4.30 -23.27
C ASP A 613 1.01 5.26 -22.23
N GLY A 614 1.80 5.78 -21.27
CA GLY A 614 1.37 6.89 -20.40
C GLY A 614 1.23 6.62 -18.89
N THR A 615 1.77 5.53 -18.33
CA THR A 615 1.84 5.37 -16.86
C THR A 615 3.04 6.11 -16.24
N THR A 616 2.86 6.62 -15.02
CA THR A 616 3.83 7.44 -14.27
C THR A 616 5.23 6.81 -14.19
N PRO A 617 6.33 7.55 -14.43
CA PRO A 617 7.69 7.02 -14.35
C PRO A 617 8.14 6.85 -12.88
N ARG A 618 7.72 5.77 -12.21
CA ARG A 618 8.15 5.45 -10.84
C ARG A 618 9.10 4.25 -10.85
N ALA A 619 10.16 4.33 -10.06
CA ALA A 619 11.13 3.26 -9.89
C ALA A 619 11.11 2.65 -8.48
N ASN A 620 10.53 3.35 -7.49
CA ASN A 620 10.47 3.00 -6.07
C ASN A 620 11.75 3.16 -5.18
N PRO A 621 12.86 3.80 -5.59
CA PRO A 621 13.95 4.22 -4.69
C PRO A 621 13.76 5.61 -4.07
N TRP A 622 12.60 5.91 -3.48
CA TRP A 622 12.31 7.22 -2.88
C TRP A 622 13.39 7.70 -1.88
N ILE A 623 13.87 8.95 -2.00
CA ILE A 623 14.85 9.58 -1.10
C ILE A 623 14.56 11.08 -0.85
N GLY A 624 15.36 11.70 0.02
CA GLY A 624 15.57 13.16 0.05
C GLY A 624 14.64 13.98 0.95
N THR A 625 13.56 13.38 1.48
CA THR A 625 12.57 14.07 2.33
C THR A 625 13.14 14.67 3.62
N ASN A 626 14.31 14.23 4.08
CA ASN A 626 15.00 14.75 5.26
C ASN A 626 16.46 15.08 4.91
N LYS A 627 16.66 15.73 3.75
CA LYS A 627 17.96 16.10 3.19
C LYS A 627 18.94 16.58 4.25
N PHE A 628 20.14 16.02 4.24
CA PHE A 628 21.22 16.56 5.07
C PHE A 628 22.11 17.53 4.31
N GLY A 629 22.70 18.47 5.02
CA GLY A 629 23.61 19.43 4.43
C GLY A 629 24.13 20.44 5.44
N ASN A 630 24.81 21.46 4.91
CA ASN A 630 25.48 22.48 5.72
C ASN A 630 24.60 23.72 5.98
N GLN A 631 23.39 23.76 5.41
CA GLN A 631 22.50 24.91 5.47
C GLN A 631 21.28 24.56 6.32
N ASP A 632 21.38 24.85 7.62
CA ASP A 632 20.29 24.64 8.58
C ASP A 632 18.96 25.21 8.07
N GLY A 633 17.95 24.35 7.91
CA GLY A 633 16.66 24.73 7.35
C GLY A 633 15.88 25.80 8.12
N ARG A 634 16.33 26.16 9.33
CA ARG A 634 15.77 27.24 10.13
C ARG A 634 16.37 28.61 9.83
N ILE A 635 17.51 28.64 9.13
CA ILE A 635 18.34 29.84 8.94
C ILE A 635 18.44 30.12 7.43
N ASN A 636 18.17 31.36 7.02
CA ASN A 636 18.43 31.87 5.66
C ASN A 636 17.87 31.00 4.51
N ASN A 637 16.67 30.40 4.67
CA ASN A 637 16.08 29.47 3.71
C ASN A 637 16.95 28.23 3.41
N GLY A 638 17.70 27.74 4.41
CA GLY A 638 18.43 26.49 4.28
C GLY A 638 17.54 25.32 3.89
N ASP A 639 18.13 24.30 3.27
CA ASP A 639 17.42 23.14 2.74
C ASP A 639 17.65 21.86 3.55
N SER A 640 18.44 21.95 4.63
CA SER A 640 18.89 20.78 5.39
C SER A 640 18.04 20.55 6.64
N VAL A 641 17.47 19.34 6.78
CA VAL A 641 16.76 18.86 7.96
C VAL A 641 17.74 18.33 9.02
N VAL A 642 18.83 17.71 8.57
CA VAL A 642 19.91 17.21 9.45
C VAL A 642 21.29 17.70 8.99
N ASP A 643 22.25 17.72 9.91
CA ASP A 643 23.63 18.12 9.68
C ASP A 643 24.46 16.97 9.08
N THR A 644 25.76 17.22 8.85
CA THR A 644 26.68 16.22 8.28
C THR A 644 27.09 15.10 9.25
N ASN A 645 26.66 15.17 10.52
CA ASN A 645 26.71 14.05 11.46
C ASN A 645 25.39 13.27 11.48
N THR A 646 24.46 13.59 10.57
CA THR A 646 23.09 13.08 10.48
C THR A 646 22.21 13.47 11.67
N VAL A 647 22.66 14.40 12.51
CA VAL A 647 21.89 14.88 13.67
C VAL A 647 21.05 16.08 13.24
N SER A 648 19.83 16.22 13.76
CA SER A 648 19.02 17.40 13.49
C SER A 648 19.78 18.70 13.73
N THR A 649 19.60 19.67 12.82
CA THR A 649 20.25 20.98 12.89
C THR A 649 19.70 21.85 14.03
N ALA A 650 18.61 21.45 14.67
CA ALA A 650 18.09 22.13 15.85
C ALA A 650 18.98 21.85 17.08
N PRO A 651 19.27 22.86 17.94
CA PRO A 651 20.01 22.64 19.16
C PRO A 651 19.30 21.58 20.00
N THR A 652 20.06 20.59 20.48
CA THR A 652 19.66 19.54 21.43
C THR A 652 18.76 18.40 20.91
N THR A 653 18.40 18.36 19.62
CA THR A 653 17.62 17.28 19.01
C THR A 653 18.47 16.11 18.53
N SER A 654 18.44 15.01 19.27
CA SER A 654 19.16 13.78 18.93
C SER A 654 18.28 12.82 18.13
N PHE A 655 18.02 13.15 16.85
CA PHE A 655 17.50 12.18 15.89
C PHE A 655 18.37 12.11 14.64
N VAL A 656 18.65 10.87 14.23
CA VAL A 656 19.36 10.48 13.01
C VAL A 656 18.39 9.92 12.01
N VAL A 657 18.53 10.23 10.72
CA VAL A 657 17.57 9.80 9.70
C VAL A 657 18.23 8.93 8.62
N ASP A 658 17.47 7.96 8.09
CA ASP A 658 17.81 6.96 7.06
C ASP A 658 17.97 7.50 5.61
N ALA A 659 17.68 6.66 4.60
CA ALA A 659 17.64 6.95 3.17
C ALA A 659 17.01 8.31 2.79
N SER A 660 16.07 8.81 3.59
CA SER A 660 15.53 10.17 3.43
C SER A 660 16.57 11.28 3.45
N ILE A 661 17.78 11.04 3.94
CA ILE A 661 18.84 12.05 4.00
C ILE A 661 19.54 12.29 2.67
N PHE A 662 19.44 11.37 1.70
CA PHE A 662 20.21 11.45 0.46
C PHE A 662 19.89 12.75 -0.29
N PRO A 663 20.88 13.62 -0.54
CA PRO A 663 20.63 14.93 -1.16
C PRO A 663 20.20 14.90 -2.62
N GLY A 664 20.40 13.75 -3.28
CA GLY A 664 20.03 13.53 -4.67
C GLY A 664 20.22 12.08 -5.09
N MET A 665 19.64 11.73 -6.24
CA MET A 665 19.70 10.38 -6.78
C MET A 665 21.10 9.87 -7.11
N VAL A 666 21.27 8.54 -7.02
CA VAL A 666 22.52 7.82 -7.26
C VAL A 666 22.45 7.01 -8.56
N THR A 667 23.60 6.57 -9.07
CA THR A 667 23.69 5.90 -10.38
C THR A 667 22.90 4.59 -10.46
N ALA A 668 22.89 3.82 -9.38
CA ALA A 668 22.32 2.46 -9.38
C ALA A 668 21.22 2.27 -8.32
N ASN A 669 20.60 1.09 -8.26
CA ASN A 669 19.65 0.75 -7.19
C ASN A 669 20.27 1.03 -5.80
N PRO A 670 19.62 1.79 -4.92
CA PRO A 670 20.31 2.47 -3.82
C PRO A 670 20.52 1.63 -2.56
N SER A 671 20.06 0.38 -2.51
CA SER A 671 20.11 -0.44 -1.28
C SER A 671 21.54 -0.56 -0.72
N ALA A 672 22.55 -0.72 -1.59
CA ALA A 672 23.95 -0.74 -1.16
C ALA A 672 24.41 0.61 -0.62
N TYR A 673 24.02 1.71 -1.26
CA TYR A 673 24.34 3.07 -0.79
C TYR A 673 23.76 3.33 0.59
N PHE A 674 22.52 2.89 0.86
CA PHE A 674 21.89 3.05 2.17
C PHE A 674 22.65 2.32 3.27
N VAL A 675 23.13 1.11 3.00
CA VAL A 675 23.91 0.33 3.96
C VAL A 675 25.31 0.94 4.17
N VAL A 676 25.96 1.44 3.11
CA VAL A 676 27.22 2.20 3.22
C VAL A 676 27.03 3.47 4.04
N ALA A 677 25.97 4.23 3.77
CA ALA A 677 25.64 5.44 4.52
C ALA A 677 25.38 5.13 6.00
N ALA A 678 24.70 4.03 6.30
CA ALA A 678 24.44 3.60 7.67
C ALA A 678 25.71 3.22 8.44
N GLU A 679 26.64 2.48 7.81
CA GLU A 679 27.96 2.18 8.39
C GLU A 679 28.81 3.44 8.62
N HIS A 680 28.74 4.41 7.70
CA HIS A 680 29.44 5.69 7.86
C HIS A 680 28.83 6.56 8.95
N ALA A 681 27.50 6.69 8.96
CA ALA A 681 26.74 7.44 9.96
C ALA A 681 27.00 6.88 11.37
N ALA A 682 26.99 5.56 11.54
CA ALA A 682 27.30 4.92 12.83
C ALA A 682 28.64 5.42 13.40
N SER A 683 29.69 5.48 12.56
CA SER A 683 31.01 5.95 12.99
C SER A 683 31.00 7.43 13.39
N LYS A 684 30.26 8.29 12.67
CA LYS A 684 30.11 9.70 13.00
C LYS A 684 29.34 9.88 14.32
N ILE A 685 28.25 9.15 14.50
CA ILE A 685 27.41 9.21 15.72
C ILE A 685 28.22 8.80 16.95
N LEU A 686 28.99 7.72 16.85
CA LEU A 686 29.85 7.24 17.94
C LEU A 686 30.99 8.22 18.27
N ALA A 687 31.43 9.02 17.30
CA ALA A 687 32.45 10.04 17.52
C ALA A 687 31.91 11.33 18.17
N LEU A 688 30.59 11.53 18.23
CA LEU A 688 30.00 12.69 18.88
C LEU A 688 30.16 12.62 20.40
N PRO A 689 30.56 13.73 21.07
CA PRO A 689 30.66 13.75 22.51
C PRO A 689 29.30 13.47 23.16
N LEU A 690 29.30 12.73 24.27
CA LEU A 690 28.10 12.55 25.09
C LEU A 690 27.64 13.91 25.61
N ALA A 691 26.34 14.19 25.52
CA ALA A 691 25.77 15.44 26.03
C ALA A 691 26.07 15.56 27.53
N ARG A 692 26.66 16.67 27.95
CA ARG A 692 26.87 16.98 29.38
C ARG A 692 25.59 17.61 29.93
N ALA A 693 25.13 17.15 31.10
CA ALA A 693 24.04 17.79 31.81
C ALA A 693 24.46 19.21 32.22
N SER A 694 23.83 20.24 31.64
CA SER A 694 23.96 21.61 32.16
C SER A 694 22.96 21.81 33.31
N PRO A 695 23.36 22.46 34.43
CA PRO A 695 22.43 22.77 35.53
C PRO A 695 21.36 23.74 35.05
N SER A 696 20.12 23.52 35.47
CA SER A 696 18.98 24.40 35.21
C SER A 696 19.20 25.78 35.84
N THR A 697 19.25 26.83 35.03
CA THR A 697 19.09 28.22 35.51
C THR A 697 17.83 28.83 34.91
N SER A 698 16.87 29.11 35.78
CA SER A 698 15.71 29.97 35.55
C SER A 698 16.15 31.42 35.33
N SER A 699 15.60 32.11 34.31
CA SER A 699 15.17 33.52 34.44
C SER A 699 14.50 34.07 33.20
N ALA A 700 13.30 34.62 33.43
CA ALA A 700 12.79 35.92 32.98
C ALA A 700 12.53 36.19 31.50
N ALA A 701 11.26 36.48 31.23
CA ALA A 701 10.73 37.07 30.01
C ALA A 701 11.28 38.47 29.72
N ALA A 702 11.53 38.76 28.45
CA ALA A 702 11.67 40.11 27.92
C ALA A 702 10.78 40.25 26.68
N SER A 703 9.81 41.17 26.79
CA SER A 703 8.87 41.59 25.77
C SER A 703 9.39 42.78 24.95
N SER A 704 9.06 42.80 23.66
CA SER A 704 8.91 43.91 22.70
C SER A 704 9.46 43.42 21.34
N GLY A 705 8.87 43.64 20.18
CA GLY A 705 7.86 44.58 19.71
C GLY A 705 8.29 44.96 18.28
N GLY A 706 7.38 44.91 17.30
CA GLY A 706 7.64 45.40 15.94
C GLY A 706 7.11 44.49 14.83
N ALA A 707 5.87 44.72 14.43
CA ALA A 707 5.33 44.23 13.18
C ALA A 707 5.99 44.98 12.01
N ALA A 708 6.46 44.23 11.00
CA ALA A 708 6.76 44.77 9.68
C ALA A 708 6.13 43.82 8.64
N SER A 709 5.14 44.35 7.92
CA SER A 709 4.66 43.76 6.68
C SER A 709 5.68 44.01 5.59
N SER A 710 6.00 42.98 4.80
CA SER A 710 6.53 43.19 3.46
C SER A 710 6.17 42.02 2.55
N ALA A 711 5.76 42.39 1.35
CA ALA A 711 5.17 41.56 0.32
C ALA A 711 6.14 40.50 -0.22
N LEU A 712 5.56 39.42 -0.72
CA LEU A 712 6.18 38.42 -1.60
C LEU A 712 6.93 39.09 -2.76
N PRO A 713 8.18 38.68 -3.04
CA PRO A 713 8.69 38.67 -4.39
C PRO A 713 8.87 37.22 -4.89
N ALA A 714 8.48 37.05 -6.14
CA ALA A 714 8.61 35.85 -6.93
C ALA A 714 10.07 35.43 -7.17
N SER A 715 10.21 34.14 -7.46
CA SER A 715 11.35 33.44 -8.08
C SER A 715 12.66 33.39 -7.28
N MET A 716 12.95 32.20 -6.73
CA MET A 716 14.30 31.73 -6.42
C MET A 716 14.80 30.79 -7.53
N PRO A 717 16.12 30.71 -7.76
CA PRO A 717 16.73 30.09 -8.93
C PRO A 717 16.54 28.57 -8.95
N GLN A 718 16.38 28.02 -10.16
CA GLN A 718 16.19 26.60 -10.42
C GLN A 718 17.28 25.75 -9.74
N GLN A 719 16.88 24.91 -8.77
CA GLN A 719 17.69 23.77 -8.34
C GLN A 719 17.75 22.75 -9.49
N LEU A 720 18.99 22.37 -9.83
CA LEU A 720 19.34 21.42 -10.86
C LEU A 720 18.68 20.05 -10.60
N LYS A 721 17.75 19.66 -11.48
CA LYS A 721 17.14 18.32 -11.49
C LYS A 721 17.98 17.38 -12.36
N ARG A 722 18.48 16.28 -11.80
CA ARG A 722 18.95 15.14 -12.60
C ARG A 722 17.72 14.30 -12.99
N VAL A 723 17.51 14.11 -14.29
CA VAL A 723 16.58 13.11 -14.82
C VAL A 723 17.42 11.92 -15.25
N ILE A 724 17.24 10.78 -14.59
CA ILE A 724 17.85 9.50 -14.97
C ILE A 724 16.82 8.83 -15.88
N LEU A 725 17.07 8.78 -17.19
CA LEU A 725 16.18 8.17 -18.18
C LEU A 725 16.62 6.73 -18.44
N VAL A 726 15.71 5.76 -18.29
CA VAL A 726 15.94 4.38 -18.73
C VAL A 726 15.52 4.31 -20.19
N TYR A 727 16.43 4.51 -21.15
CA TYR A 727 16.06 4.53 -22.58
C TYR A 727 15.98 3.10 -23.14
N GLY A 728 15.77 2.94 -24.46
CA GLY A 728 15.69 1.71 -25.24
C GLY A 728 15.92 2.09 -26.70
N GLU A 729 17.12 1.95 -27.24
CA GLU A 729 17.43 2.49 -28.58
C GLU A 729 16.72 1.67 -29.67
N ASP A 730 15.81 2.31 -30.39
CA ASP A 730 15.20 1.80 -31.61
C ASP A 730 16.09 2.13 -32.81
N ARG A 731 16.54 1.10 -33.53
CA ARG A 731 17.04 1.25 -34.89
C ARG A 731 16.10 0.56 -35.86
N GLY A 732 15.18 1.36 -36.38
CA GLY A 732 14.95 1.45 -37.81
C GLY A 732 13.63 0.87 -38.29
N ARG A 733 12.71 1.77 -38.65
CA ARG A 733 11.95 1.68 -39.90
C ARG A 733 11.54 3.06 -40.38
N GLU A 734 11.98 3.38 -41.60
CA GLU A 734 11.56 4.54 -42.35
C GLU A 734 10.04 4.51 -42.62
N GLY A 735 9.40 5.66 -42.45
CA GLY A 735 8.25 6.08 -43.24
C GLY A 735 6.86 5.79 -42.67
N VAL A 736 6.35 6.69 -41.81
CA VAL A 736 4.96 7.21 -41.87
C VAL A 736 4.97 8.63 -41.25
N GLY A 737 4.40 9.62 -41.94
CA GLY A 737 4.42 11.05 -41.54
C GLY A 737 3.56 11.39 -40.32
N PRO A 738 3.73 12.59 -39.72
CA PRO A 738 3.09 12.95 -38.46
C PRO A 738 1.61 13.32 -38.67
N GLY A 739 0.73 12.70 -37.88
CA GLY A 739 -0.68 13.09 -37.74
C GLY A 739 -0.83 14.30 -36.80
N PRO A 740 -1.90 15.10 -36.95
CA PRO A 740 -2.04 16.39 -36.29
C PRO A 740 -2.60 16.17 -34.89
N ASN A 741 -1.75 16.14 -33.86
CA ASN A 741 -2.09 16.45 -32.46
C ASN A 741 -0.82 16.49 -31.59
N SER A 742 0.22 17.17 -32.07
CA SER A 742 1.40 17.51 -31.26
C SER A 742 1.14 18.80 -30.49
N ILE A 743 0.92 18.71 -29.19
CA ILE A 743 1.00 19.85 -28.28
C ILE A 743 2.48 20.11 -28.00
N HIS A 744 3.00 21.20 -28.57
CA HIS A 744 4.29 21.77 -28.22
C HIS A 744 4.22 22.42 -26.83
N CYS A 745 5.07 21.97 -25.89
CA CYS A 745 5.44 22.77 -24.73
C CYS A 745 6.81 23.41 -25.01
N PRO A 746 6.94 24.75 -24.97
CA PRO A 746 8.23 25.43 -25.06
C PRO A 746 9.02 25.25 -23.76
N TYR A 747 10.35 25.21 -23.95
CA TYR A 747 11.44 24.95 -22.99
C TYR A 747 11.30 25.52 -21.58
#